data_AF-A0A2H0LL49-F1
#
_entry.id   AF-A0A2H0LL49-F1
#
_cell.length_a   1.000
_cell.length_b   1.000
_cell.length_c   1.000
_cell.angle_alpha   90.00
_cell.angle_beta   90.00
_cell.angle_gamma   90.00
#
_symmetry.space_group_name_H-M   'P 1'
#
loop_
_entity.id
_entity.type
_entity.pdbx_description
1 polymer ?
#
loop_
_entity_poly.entity_id
_entity_poly.type
_entity_poly.pdbx_seq_one_letter_code
_entity_poly.pdbx_strand_id
1 'polypeptide(L)'
;MKRMVRAYCCRRANDAPGRERWSMVMSRGTRVLVTGAAGMVGANLVRRLLAEGCEVAVLLRPHGNPVRLREIENRLHIVDGDITDAASVNAALDQIKPAVVFHLAAAIWGRAPAAAPATHVEVNTLGTLHFLEALRAYPQTRFVFTGSVSVYKGGARLREDAPLEPGSIYGASKAAASLLLQTYARLYRVHAVELRLFMPYGPWEHPTRLIPQTILAALEGRDIPMTLGTQQRDLVYMDDVVEALLLGATRSVPPGSVFHIGTGVNTTVRDLVERLLAQMGRPVKALVGAVPMRPDEIMEMSADISAARAHLGWEPRTTLDQGLRKAVAWFTEHRELVAELAGDRPMVASTQQSAPCLVCQSRHVEPFLDLGEMALANKFLTEEELAKPEPRYPLRVGFCQACAHVQLTDRVPPSAMFTDYLYVSSASETLGDHLAGLSDLVVKRCHLGPSDLVIDIGCNDGTLLKGFARHGVRTLGVDPAKNLAALSNGHGIERYVGFFTAQSAQEIVKRWGQASVITATNTFPHIPELPDFVQGIRTALAPAGTLVMEMHYLGDLLEQGAFDTVYHEHVSYWALGPMVGLFRQAGLEVVDVERFPIHHGQLRVFVQHAATASIQSSVDRLLQQERAAGLDRIDAYRQFADRVMHLKRALQEQLERLRAEGKRVVGYGAPAKGNTLLTFLGLGPEQLEYIADKSPLKQGRYTPGTRIPVVPPARLLEEQPDYVLVLAWNFADEIMAQQAEYRRRGGRFILPFPDVKVR
;
A
#
# COMPACT_ATOMS: atom_id res chain seq x y z
N MET A 1 43.19 21.64 0.94
CA MET A 1 43.33 20.69 -0.18
C MET A 1 42.27 21.00 -1.22
N LYS A 2 42.64 21.74 -2.28
CA LYS A 2 41.81 22.04 -3.46
C LYS A 2 42.18 21.03 -4.55
N ARG A 3 41.22 20.25 -5.05
CA ARG A 3 41.09 19.74 -6.45
C ARG A 3 40.16 18.51 -6.48
N MET A 4 38.93 18.70 -6.96
CA MET A 4 38.26 17.90 -8.00
C MET A 4 36.76 18.22 -8.01
N VAL A 5 36.41 19.35 -8.61
CA VAL A 5 35.06 19.61 -9.14
C VAL A 5 35.28 20.26 -10.50
N ARG A 6 35.12 19.47 -11.59
CA ARG A 6 34.82 19.87 -12.97
C ARG A 6 35.05 18.68 -13.92
N ALA A 7 33.96 18.09 -14.42
CA ALA A 7 33.77 17.68 -15.83
C ALA A 7 32.60 16.69 -15.98
N TYR A 8 31.35 17.18 -15.97
CA TYR A 8 30.22 16.48 -16.60
C TYR A 8 29.38 17.49 -17.38
N CYS A 9 30.02 18.11 -18.37
CA CYS A 9 29.32 18.81 -19.45
C CYS A 9 30.17 18.63 -20.71
N CYS A 10 29.57 18.11 -21.78
CA CYS A 10 30.17 17.79 -23.08
C CYS A 10 31.25 16.68 -23.11
N ARG A 11 30.81 15.42 -23.25
CA ARG A 11 31.49 14.48 -24.15
C ARG A 11 30.49 13.86 -25.11
N ARG A 12 30.89 13.89 -26.38
CA ARG A 12 30.17 13.41 -27.56
C ARG A 12 29.69 11.97 -27.36
N ALA A 13 28.48 11.71 -27.82
CA ALA A 13 28.02 10.39 -28.16
C ALA A 13 29.04 9.69 -29.06
N ASN A 14 29.56 8.54 -28.61
CA ASN A 14 29.81 7.39 -29.46
C ASN A 14 30.03 6.12 -28.61
N ASP A 15 29.31 5.08 -29.05
CA ASP A 15 29.65 3.66 -29.00
C ASP A 15 29.60 2.91 -27.66
N ALA A 16 28.38 2.52 -27.28
CA ALA A 16 28.13 1.27 -26.54
C ALA A 16 27.81 0.14 -27.56
N PRO A 17 28.35 -1.09 -27.38
CA PRO A 17 28.26 -2.14 -28.40
C PRO A 17 26.87 -2.79 -28.39
N GLY A 18 26.23 -2.85 -29.56
CA GLY A 18 25.01 -3.66 -29.77
C GLY A 18 23.72 -2.90 -30.10
N ARG A 19 23.76 -1.78 -30.84
CA ARG A 19 22.53 -1.27 -31.49
C ARG A 19 22.35 -1.96 -32.84
N GLU A 20 21.56 -3.04 -32.88
CA GLU A 20 20.91 -3.45 -34.11
C GLU A 20 20.12 -2.25 -34.64
N ARG A 21 20.47 -1.80 -35.84
CA ARG A 21 19.95 -0.59 -36.46
C ARG A 21 18.53 -0.89 -36.94
N TRP A 22 17.52 -0.58 -36.11
CA TRP A 22 16.11 -0.67 -36.50
C TRP A 22 15.88 0.13 -37.78
N SER A 23 15.31 -0.50 -38.82
CA SER A 23 14.88 0.20 -40.03
C SER A 23 13.78 1.19 -39.68
N MET A 24 13.87 2.45 -40.14
CA MET A 24 12.80 3.44 -39.94
C MET A 24 11.52 2.99 -40.64
N VAL A 25 10.42 2.88 -39.88
CA VAL A 25 9.09 2.49 -40.40
C VAL A 25 8.18 3.71 -40.54
N MET A 26 8.26 4.67 -39.62
CA MET A 26 7.49 5.93 -39.65
C MET A 26 8.32 7.12 -40.13
N SER A 27 7.66 8.12 -40.72
CA SER A 27 8.31 9.37 -41.09
C SER A 27 8.63 10.24 -39.86
N ARG A 28 9.81 10.84 -39.85
CA ARG A 28 10.25 11.79 -38.82
C ARG A 28 9.26 12.96 -38.71
N GLY A 29 8.95 13.39 -37.49
CA GLY A 29 7.99 14.46 -37.22
C GLY A 29 6.52 14.02 -37.25
N THR A 30 6.22 12.73 -37.43
CA THR A 30 4.83 12.25 -37.32
C THR A 30 4.33 12.46 -35.90
N ARG A 31 3.22 13.19 -35.74
CA ARG A 31 2.52 13.36 -34.47
C ARG A 31 1.73 12.12 -34.12
N VAL A 32 2.00 11.56 -32.95
CA VAL A 32 1.34 10.35 -32.46
C VAL A 32 0.80 10.56 -31.06
N LEU A 33 -0.38 10.00 -30.78
CA LEU A 33 -0.97 9.98 -29.44
C LEU A 33 -0.99 8.53 -28.95
N VAL A 34 -0.40 8.27 -27.78
CA VAL A 34 -0.37 6.94 -27.16
C VAL A 34 -1.17 6.96 -25.86
N THR A 35 -2.18 6.10 -25.78
CA THR A 35 -2.84 5.79 -24.50
C THR A 35 -2.24 4.51 -23.91
N GLY A 36 -2.20 4.37 -22.59
CA GLY A 36 -1.58 3.19 -21.95
C GLY A 36 -0.05 3.18 -22.05
N ALA A 37 0.57 4.34 -22.28
CA ALA A 37 2.03 4.51 -22.38
C ALA A 37 2.78 4.03 -21.11
N ALA A 38 2.15 4.14 -19.94
CA ALA A 38 2.70 3.66 -18.67
C ALA A 38 2.63 2.12 -18.48
N GLY A 39 2.01 1.38 -19.42
CA GLY A 39 1.98 -0.08 -19.45
C GLY A 39 3.22 -0.68 -20.13
N MET A 40 3.36 -2.01 -20.06
CA MET A 40 4.50 -2.73 -20.67
C MET A 40 4.62 -2.46 -22.19
N VAL A 41 3.55 -2.67 -22.95
CA VAL A 41 3.58 -2.48 -24.41
C VAL A 41 3.80 -1.01 -24.77
N GLY A 42 3.12 -0.10 -24.06
CA GLY A 42 3.24 1.35 -24.27
C GLY A 42 4.65 1.88 -24.01
N ALA A 43 5.29 1.42 -22.93
CA ALA A 43 6.63 1.88 -22.55
C ALA A 43 7.70 1.49 -23.59
N ASN A 44 7.54 0.32 -24.22
CA ASN A 44 8.42 -0.12 -25.31
C ASN A 44 8.09 0.64 -26.61
N LEU A 45 6.81 0.78 -26.96
CA LEU A 45 6.38 1.50 -28.16
C LEU A 45 6.84 2.96 -28.15
N VAL A 46 6.64 3.69 -27.04
CA VAL A 46 6.99 5.11 -26.93
C VAL A 46 8.50 5.32 -27.13
N ARG A 47 9.35 4.45 -26.56
CA ARG A 47 10.80 4.50 -26.79
C ARG A 47 11.15 4.30 -28.25
N ARG A 48 10.48 3.37 -28.93
CA ARG A 48 10.68 3.12 -30.37
C ARG A 48 10.22 4.30 -31.22
N LEU A 49 9.04 4.86 -30.97
CA LEU A 49 8.52 6.05 -31.68
C LEU A 49 9.46 7.25 -31.55
N LEU A 50 9.98 7.49 -30.34
CA LEU A 50 10.98 8.52 -30.08
C LEU A 50 12.30 8.26 -30.82
N ALA A 51 12.70 7.00 -30.99
CA ALA A 51 13.89 6.62 -31.76
C ALA A 51 13.70 6.80 -33.27
N GLU A 52 12.48 6.64 -33.79
CA GLU A 52 12.11 6.97 -35.18
C GLU A 52 11.93 8.49 -35.42
N GLY A 53 12.02 9.29 -34.35
CA GLY A 53 11.91 10.74 -34.42
C GLY A 53 10.48 11.24 -34.61
N CYS A 54 9.49 10.49 -34.12
CA CYS A 54 8.11 10.95 -34.02
C CYS A 54 7.94 12.01 -32.91
N GLU A 55 6.92 12.85 -33.05
CA GLU A 55 6.44 13.75 -31.99
C GLU A 55 5.43 12.99 -31.14
N VAL A 56 5.85 12.52 -29.96
CA VAL A 56 5.06 11.59 -29.15
C VAL A 56 4.30 12.33 -28.05
N ALA A 57 2.98 12.31 -28.15
CA ALA A 57 2.08 12.67 -27.07
C ALA A 57 1.58 11.43 -26.33
N VAL A 58 1.42 11.53 -25.02
CA VAL A 58 0.87 10.46 -24.18
C VAL A 58 -0.32 10.99 -23.40
N LEU A 59 -1.46 10.30 -23.47
CA LEU A 59 -2.61 10.59 -22.63
C LEU A 59 -2.49 9.75 -21.35
N LEU A 60 -2.23 10.41 -20.23
CA LEU A 60 -2.06 9.79 -18.94
C LEU A 60 -3.20 10.23 -18.01
N ARG A 61 -3.85 9.26 -17.39
CA ARG A 61 -4.80 9.53 -16.31
C ARG A 61 -4.10 10.27 -15.18
N PRO A 62 -4.78 11.22 -14.51
CA PRO A 62 -4.30 11.78 -13.26
C PRO A 62 -3.90 10.65 -12.29
N HIS A 63 -2.70 10.74 -11.72
CA HIS A 63 -2.15 9.75 -10.78
C HIS A 63 -1.82 8.36 -11.37
N GLY A 64 -1.63 8.24 -12.69
CA GLY A 64 -1.03 7.03 -13.29
C GLY A 64 0.45 6.89 -12.91
N ASN A 65 0.92 5.67 -12.61
CA ASN A 65 2.32 5.42 -12.24
C ASN A 65 3.26 5.61 -13.46
N PRO A 66 4.11 6.66 -13.50
CA PRO A 66 4.93 6.96 -14.67
C PRO A 66 6.31 6.29 -14.61
N VAL A 67 6.58 5.36 -13.68
CA VAL A 67 7.91 4.71 -13.51
C VAL A 67 8.51 4.28 -14.84
N ARG A 68 7.71 3.66 -15.72
CA ARG A 68 8.18 3.17 -17.02
C ARG A 68 8.58 4.28 -18.00
N LEU A 69 8.19 5.53 -17.75
CA LEU A 69 8.36 6.68 -18.65
C LEU A 69 9.36 7.73 -18.13
N ARG A 70 9.74 7.70 -16.85
CA ARG A 70 10.56 8.75 -16.21
C ARG A 70 11.82 9.14 -16.99
N GLU A 71 12.55 8.15 -17.50
CA GLU A 71 13.81 8.38 -18.23
C GLU A 71 13.62 9.10 -19.58
N ILE A 72 12.40 9.10 -20.11
CA ILE A 72 12.07 9.66 -21.42
C ILE A 72 11.00 10.75 -21.33
N GLU A 73 10.54 11.07 -20.13
CA GLU A 73 9.41 11.98 -19.88
C GLU A 73 9.63 13.36 -20.49
N ASN A 74 10.85 13.89 -20.37
CA ASN A 74 11.27 15.17 -20.95
C ASN A 74 11.23 15.22 -22.49
N ARG A 75 10.97 14.09 -23.15
CA ARG A 75 10.83 13.98 -24.61
C ARG A 75 9.39 13.72 -25.04
N LEU A 76 8.45 13.64 -24.11
CA LEU A 76 7.04 13.39 -24.35
C LEU A 76 6.22 14.67 -24.19
N HIS A 77 5.17 14.78 -24.99
CA HIS A 77 4.08 15.71 -24.71
C HIS A 77 3.04 15.00 -23.83
N ILE A 78 3.07 15.25 -22.52
CA ILE A 78 2.10 14.65 -21.60
C ILE A 78 0.79 15.45 -21.67
N VAL A 79 -0.31 14.73 -21.91
CA VAL A 79 -1.67 15.26 -21.80
C VAL A 79 -2.32 14.56 -20.62
N ASP A 80 -2.70 15.31 -19.60
CA ASP A 80 -3.46 14.78 -18.47
C ASP A 80 -4.92 14.57 -18.87
N GLY A 81 -5.42 13.36 -18.69
CA GLY A 81 -6.80 13.03 -19.03
C GLY A 81 -7.15 11.56 -18.86
N ASP A 82 -8.42 11.32 -18.52
CA ASP A 82 -8.98 9.97 -18.43
C ASP A 82 -9.70 9.61 -19.73
N ILE A 83 -9.54 8.38 -20.21
CA ILE A 83 -10.22 7.90 -21.42
C ILE A 83 -11.70 7.59 -21.15
N THR A 84 -12.07 7.37 -19.90
CA THR A 84 -13.46 7.17 -19.46
C THR A 84 -14.26 8.48 -19.46
N ASP A 85 -13.60 9.62 -19.66
CA ASP A 85 -14.23 10.91 -19.90
C ASP A 85 -14.11 11.31 -21.39
N ALA A 86 -15.26 11.48 -22.04
CA ALA A 86 -15.31 11.88 -23.44
C ALA A 86 -14.73 13.28 -23.67
N ALA A 87 -14.87 14.22 -22.72
CA ALA A 87 -14.36 15.58 -22.88
C ALA A 87 -12.82 15.59 -22.91
N SER A 88 -12.21 14.85 -22.00
CA SER A 88 -10.76 14.58 -21.96
C SER A 88 -10.23 14.00 -23.28
N VAL A 89 -10.89 12.99 -23.86
CA VAL A 89 -10.48 12.41 -25.16
C VAL A 89 -10.57 13.43 -26.30
N ASN A 90 -11.65 14.21 -26.36
CA ASN A 90 -11.81 15.26 -27.38
C ASN A 90 -10.73 16.34 -27.24
N ALA A 91 -10.47 16.81 -26.02
CA ALA A 91 -9.44 17.80 -25.73
C ALA A 91 -8.05 17.32 -26.17
N ALA A 92 -7.71 16.05 -25.90
CA ALA A 92 -6.44 15.46 -26.31
C ALA A 92 -6.28 15.41 -27.84
N LEU A 93 -7.35 15.05 -28.57
CA LEU A 93 -7.32 15.03 -30.04
C LEU A 93 -7.23 16.45 -30.62
N ASP A 94 -7.96 17.41 -30.07
CA ASP A 94 -7.93 18.82 -30.50
C ASP A 94 -6.57 19.47 -30.27
N GLN A 95 -5.93 19.17 -29.13
CA GLN A 95 -4.62 19.69 -28.75
C GLN A 95 -3.50 19.10 -29.63
N ILE A 96 -3.51 17.79 -29.85
CA ILE A 96 -2.39 17.08 -30.50
C ILE A 96 -2.55 16.98 -32.01
N LYS A 97 -3.78 16.83 -32.50
CA LYS A 97 -4.12 16.53 -33.91
C LYS A 97 -3.20 15.43 -34.47
N PRO A 98 -3.23 14.22 -33.87
CA PRO A 98 -2.30 13.16 -34.20
C PRO A 98 -2.60 12.55 -35.58
N ALA A 99 -1.56 12.16 -36.31
CA ALA A 99 -1.70 11.35 -37.51
C ALA A 99 -2.01 9.89 -37.14
N VAL A 100 -1.52 9.42 -35.99
CA VAL A 100 -1.77 8.06 -35.48
C VAL A 100 -2.11 8.11 -33.99
N VAL A 101 -3.17 7.40 -33.61
CA VAL A 101 -3.49 7.10 -32.21
C VAL A 101 -3.20 5.62 -31.96
N PHE A 102 -2.30 5.34 -31.02
CA PHE A 102 -2.07 4.00 -30.47
C PHE A 102 -2.89 3.84 -29.19
N HIS A 103 -4.00 3.11 -29.29
CA HIS A 103 -4.88 2.85 -28.16
C HIS A 103 -4.49 1.55 -27.44
N LEU A 104 -3.62 1.68 -26.43
CA LEU A 104 -3.09 0.56 -25.64
C LEU A 104 -3.61 0.56 -24.19
N ALA A 105 -4.36 1.58 -23.79
CA ALA A 105 -4.95 1.66 -22.46
C ALA A 105 -5.94 0.50 -22.24
N ALA A 106 -5.80 -0.16 -21.09
CA ALA A 106 -6.73 -1.18 -20.67
C ALA A 106 -6.69 -1.37 -19.15
N ALA A 107 -7.86 -1.65 -18.56
CA ALA A 107 -7.94 -2.32 -17.26
C ALA A 107 -7.71 -3.82 -17.48
N ILE A 108 -6.63 -4.36 -16.91
CA ILE A 108 -6.12 -5.72 -17.20
C ILE A 108 -6.60 -6.73 -16.14
N TRP A 109 -7.02 -7.92 -16.56
CA TRP A 109 -7.40 -9.04 -15.68
C TRP A 109 -6.19 -9.80 -15.16
N GLY A 110 -6.31 -10.38 -13.96
CA GLY A 110 -5.25 -11.21 -13.36
C GLY A 110 -4.04 -10.43 -12.83
N ARG A 111 -4.07 -9.09 -12.84
CA ARG A 111 -3.23 -8.27 -11.96
C ARG A 111 -3.94 -8.22 -10.61
N ALA A 112 -3.22 -8.39 -9.50
CA ALA A 112 -3.80 -8.26 -8.17
C ALA A 112 -3.53 -6.84 -7.62
N PRO A 113 -4.56 -6.10 -7.13
CA PRO A 113 -5.96 -6.50 -7.16
C PRO A 113 -6.51 -6.44 -8.59
N ALA A 114 -7.40 -7.39 -8.92
CA ALA A 114 -8.10 -7.35 -10.20
C ALA A 114 -8.97 -6.10 -10.21
N ALA A 115 -9.00 -5.39 -11.34
CA ALA A 115 -9.91 -4.26 -11.46
C ALA A 115 -11.35 -4.74 -11.20
N ALA A 116 -12.17 -3.89 -10.59
CA ALA A 116 -13.59 -4.21 -10.42
C ALA A 116 -14.21 -4.54 -11.79
N PRO A 117 -15.15 -5.49 -11.88
CA PRO A 117 -15.76 -5.87 -13.15
C PRO A 117 -16.26 -4.67 -13.99
N ALA A 118 -16.83 -3.65 -13.34
CA ALA A 118 -17.29 -2.42 -13.98
C ALA A 118 -16.14 -1.64 -14.65
N THR A 119 -14.98 -1.54 -13.99
CA THR A 119 -13.81 -0.82 -14.50
C THR A 119 -13.31 -1.41 -15.82
N HIS A 120 -13.44 -2.73 -16.03
CA HIS A 120 -13.11 -3.33 -17.32
C HIS A 120 -13.99 -2.80 -18.46
N VAL A 121 -15.29 -2.67 -18.22
CA VAL A 121 -16.24 -2.15 -19.22
C VAL A 121 -16.02 -0.65 -19.43
N GLU A 122 -15.87 0.12 -18.36
CA GLU A 122 -15.62 1.57 -18.41
C GLU A 122 -14.35 1.88 -19.20
N VAL A 123 -13.23 1.23 -18.87
CA VAL A 123 -11.93 1.54 -19.49
C VAL A 123 -11.82 0.93 -20.88
N ASN A 124 -12.09 -0.38 -21.01
CA ASN A 124 -11.79 -1.11 -22.25
C ASN A 124 -12.87 -0.95 -23.31
N THR A 125 -14.13 -0.72 -22.92
CA THR A 125 -15.26 -0.62 -23.86
C THR A 125 -15.69 0.82 -24.03
N LEU A 126 -16.11 1.50 -22.95
CA LEU A 126 -16.57 2.89 -23.00
C LEU A 126 -15.43 3.85 -23.39
N GLY A 127 -14.23 3.68 -22.81
CA GLY A 127 -13.08 4.50 -23.17
C GLY A 127 -12.66 4.34 -24.64
N THR A 128 -12.75 3.12 -25.20
CA THR A 128 -12.54 2.91 -26.63
C THR A 128 -13.64 3.56 -27.48
N LEU A 129 -14.90 3.47 -27.05
CA LEU A 129 -16.04 4.11 -27.72
C LEU A 129 -15.85 5.63 -27.82
N HIS A 130 -15.36 6.29 -26.76
CA HIS A 130 -15.08 7.72 -26.78
C HIS A 130 -14.07 8.11 -27.87
N PHE A 131 -13.00 7.32 -28.05
CA PHE A 131 -12.07 7.54 -29.17
C PHE A 131 -12.74 7.32 -30.52
N LEU A 132 -13.49 6.23 -30.68
CA LEU A 132 -14.16 5.92 -31.95
C LEU A 132 -15.17 7.01 -32.35
N GLU A 133 -15.90 7.58 -31.39
CA GLU A 133 -16.81 8.71 -31.62
C GLU A 133 -16.04 9.99 -31.98
N ALA A 134 -15.04 10.36 -31.18
CA ALA A 134 -14.27 11.59 -31.40
C ALA A 134 -13.52 11.58 -32.75
N LEU A 135 -12.99 10.42 -33.16
CA LEU A 135 -12.23 10.27 -34.40
C LEU A 135 -13.08 10.43 -35.67
N ARG A 136 -14.41 10.50 -35.58
CA ARG A 136 -15.27 10.85 -36.72
C ARG A 136 -14.98 12.25 -37.26
N ALA A 137 -14.52 13.17 -36.42
CA ALA A 137 -14.07 14.50 -36.83
C ALA A 137 -12.66 14.50 -37.44
N TYR A 138 -11.94 13.38 -37.35
CA TYR A 138 -10.53 13.22 -37.72
C TYR A 138 -10.32 12.09 -38.74
N PRO A 139 -10.90 12.16 -39.95
CA PRO A 139 -10.91 11.06 -40.90
C PRO A 139 -9.52 10.64 -41.42
N GLN A 140 -8.49 11.47 -41.24
CA GLN A 140 -7.12 11.17 -41.64
C GLN A 140 -6.31 10.46 -40.54
N THR A 141 -6.81 10.42 -39.31
CA THR A 141 -6.10 9.84 -38.18
C THR A 141 -6.26 8.33 -38.17
N ARG A 142 -5.13 7.61 -38.20
CA ARG A 142 -5.07 6.16 -38.06
C ARG A 142 -5.26 5.75 -36.61
N PHE A 143 -6.18 4.83 -36.33
CA PHE A 143 -6.41 4.29 -34.99
C PHE A 143 -5.92 2.85 -34.88
N VAL A 144 -4.86 2.62 -34.11
CA VAL A 144 -4.28 1.29 -33.87
C VAL A 144 -4.69 0.83 -32.48
N PHE A 145 -5.50 -0.22 -32.40
CA PHE A 145 -6.03 -0.77 -31.16
C PHE A 145 -5.38 -2.10 -30.79
N THR A 146 -5.05 -2.30 -29.52
CA THR A 146 -4.63 -3.63 -29.03
C THR A 146 -5.80 -4.44 -28.50
N GLY A 147 -6.14 -5.49 -29.25
CA GLY A 147 -7.02 -6.56 -28.81
C GLY A 147 -6.29 -7.57 -27.92
N SER A 148 -6.97 -8.67 -27.57
CA SER A 148 -6.41 -9.70 -26.72
C SER A 148 -6.92 -11.08 -27.12
N VAL A 149 -6.06 -12.10 -27.06
CA VAL A 149 -6.48 -13.50 -27.23
C VAL A 149 -7.58 -13.94 -26.26
N SER A 150 -7.73 -13.26 -25.10
CA SER A 150 -8.78 -13.54 -24.10
C SER A 150 -10.22 -13.33 -24.59
N VAL A 151 -10.43 -12.81 -25.81
CA VAL A 151 -11.74 -12.77 -26.46
C VAL A 151 -12.24 -14.14 -26.90
N TYR A 152 -11.35 -15.13 -26.98
CA TYR A 152 -11.64 -16.50 -27.39
C TYR A 152 -11.75 -17.44 -26.19
N LYS A 153 -12.41 -18.58 -26.39
CA LYS A 153 -12.45 -19.71 -25.44
C LYS A 153 -11.14 -20.50 -25.36
N GLY A 154 -10.30 -20.37 -26.39
CA GLY A 154 -9.02 -21.08 -26.54
C GLY A 154 -8.96 -21.95 -27.79
N GLY A 155 -7.76 -22.34 -28.21
CA GLY A 155 -7.52 -23.22 -29.35
C GLY A 155 -6.05 -23.30 -29.78
N ALA A 156 -5.70 -24.42 -30.42
CA ALA A 156 -4.34 -24.72 -30.91
C ALA A 156 -3.90 -23.90 -32.13
N ARG A 157 -4.85 -23.25 -32.82
CA ARG A 157 -4.60 -22.40 -33.99
C ARG A 157 -5.81 -21.52 -34.28
N LEU A 158 -5.92 -20.42 -33.55
CA LEU A 158 -7.04 -19.48 -33.63
C LEU A 158 -6.90 -18.59 -34.86
N ARG A 159 -7.98 -18.40 -35.62
CA ARG A 159 -8.06 -17.47 -36.75
C ARG A 159 -8.88 -16.25 -36.35
N GLU A 160 -8.76 -15.15 -37.09
CA GLU A 160 -9.46 -13.91 -36.77
C GLU A 160 -11.00 -14.03 -36.82
N ASP A 161 -11.53 -14.98 -37.60
CA ASP A 161 -12.94 -15.33 -37.77
C ASP A 161 -13.48 -16.32 -36.71
N ALA A 162 -12.64 -16.78 -35.78
CA ALA A 162 -13.09 -17.65 -34.70
C ALA A 162 -14.15 -16.96 -33.80
N PRO A 163 -15.12 -17.71 -33.24
CA PRO A 163 -16.15 -17.14 -32.36
C PRO A 163 -15.56 -16.41 -31.15
N LEU A 164 -16.10 -15.23 -30.85
CA LEU A 164 -15.75 -14.48 -29.64
C LEU A 164 -16.53 -15.06 -28.45
N GLU A 165 -15.88 -15.97 -27.71
CA GLU A 165 -16.43 -16.67 -26.54
C GLU A 165 -15.53 -16.44 -25.30
N PRO A 166 -15.51 -15.22 -24.74
CA PRO A 166 -14.61 -14.88 -23.64
C PRO A 166 -15.02 -15.56 -22.33
N GLY A 167 -14.05 -16.14 -21.63
CA GLY A 167 -14.24 -16.75 -20.31
C GLY A 167 -14.13 -15.78 -19.11
N SER A 168 -13.88 -14.48 -19.36
CA SER A 168 -13.68 -13.47 -18.31
C SER A 168 -14.30 -12.12 -18.69
N ILE A 169 -14.59 -11.27 -17.70
CA ILE A 169 -15.12 -9.91 -17.95
C ILE A 169 -14.15 -9.04 -18.75
N TYR A 170 -12.84 -9.23 -18.56
CA TYR A 170 -11.83 -8.56 -19.38
C TYR A 170 -11.90 -9.00 -20.85
N GLY A 171 -11.97 -10.31 -21.10
CA GLY A 171 -12.18 -10.85 -22.44
C GLY A 171 -13.46 -10.30 -23.08
N ALA A 172 -14.56 -10.24 -22.32
CA ALA A 172 -15.83 -9.67 -22.76
C ALA A 172 -15.72 -8.18 -23.11
N SER A 173 -15.07 -7.39 -22.27
CA SER A 173 -14.86 -5.96 -22.53
C SER A 173 -14.01 -5.69 -23.78
N LYS A 174 -12.97 -6.50 -24.02
CA LYS A 174 -12.12 -6.42 -25.22
C LYS A 174 -12.85 -6.92 -26.47
N ALA A 175 -13.69 -7.95 -26.35
CA ALA A 175 -14.53 -8.42 -27.45
C ALA A 175 -15.54 -7.34 -27.87
N ALA A 176 -16.19 -6.69 -26.89
CA ALA A 176 -17.10 -5.57 -27.15
C ALA A 176 -16.39 -4.41 -27.86
N ALA A 177 -15.20 -4.02 -27.39
CA ALA A 177 -14.39 -2.98 -28.02
C ALA A 177 -14.00 -3.31 -29.47
N SER A 178 -13.63 -4.57 -29.74
CA SER A 178 -13.34 -5.07 -31.09
C SER A 178 -14.55 -4.95 -32.03
N LEU A 179 -15.73 -5.37 -31.57
CA LEU A 179 -16.96 -5.30 -32.34
C LEU A 179 -17.40 -3.85 -32.60
N LEU A 180 -17.24 -2.96 -31.61
CA LEU A 180 -17.46 -1.53 -31.79
C LEU A 180 -16.52 -0.96 -32.86
N LEU A 181 -15.21 -1.24 -32.76
CA LEU A 181 -14.22 -0.78 -33.73
C LEU A 181 -14.58 -1.18 -35.17
N GLN A 182 -14.91 -2.46 -35.40
CA GLN A 182 -15.32 -2.95 -36.73
C GLN A 182 -16.62 -2.28 -37.22
N THR A 183 -17.57 -2.06 -36.32
CA THR A 183 -18.84 -1.40 -36.63
C THR A 183 -18.61 0.06 -37.02
N TYR A 184 -17.76 0.79 -36.29
CA TYR A 184 -17.42 2.19 -36.58
C TYR A 184 -16.62 2.33 -37.87
N ALA A 185 -15.70 1.40 -38.14
CA ALA A 185 -14.99 1.36 -39.43
C ALA A 185 -15.97 1.19 -40.60
N ARG A 186 -16.97 0.31 -40.47
CA ARG A 186 -17.97 0.07 -41.51
C ARG A 186 -18.95 1.24 -41.69
N LEU A 187 -19.47 1.80 -40.60
CA LEU A 187 -20.53 2.82 -40.64
C LEU A 187 -19.99 4.24 -40.84
N TYR A 188 -18.87 4.56 -40.19
CA TYR A 188 -18.34 5.93 -40.11
C TYR A 188 -16.97 6.09 -40.76
N ARG A 189 -16.44 5.02 -41.39
CA ARG A 189 -15.13 5.02 -42.08
C ARG A 189 -13.96 5.45 -41.19
N VAL A 190 -14.07 5.21 -39.87
CA VAL A 190 -12.94 5.40 -38.95
C VAL A 190 -11.80 4.47 -39.40
N HIS A 191 -10.61 5.04 -39.63
CA HIS A 191 -9.42 4.32 -40.11
C HIS A 191 -8.79 3.48 -38.99
N ALA A 192 -9.51 2.47 -38.50
CA ALA A 192 -9.10 1.64 -37.37
C ALA A 192 -8.48 0.30 -37.80
N VAL A 193 -7.50 -0.19 -37.06
CA VAL A 193 -6.92 -1.53 -37.17
C VAL A 193 -6.72 -2.12 -35.78
N GLU A 194 -7.11 -3.37 -35.60
CA GLU A 194 -6.90 -4.12 -34.37
C GLU A 194 -5.74 -5.10 -34.51
N LEU A 195 -4.84 -5.08 -33.53
CA LEU A 195 -3.81 -6.10 -33.34
C LEU A 195 -4.14 -6.91 -32.08
N ARG A 196 -4.57 -8.16 -32.25
CA ARG A 196 -4.88 -9.06 -31.12
C ARG A 196 -3.61 -9.73 -30.65
N LEU A 197 -3.16 -9.38 -29.45
CA LEU A 197 -1.89 -9.85 -28.91
C LEU A 197 -2.03 -11.22 -28.23
N PHE A 198 -1.09 -12.13 -28.52
CA PHE A 198 -0.95 -13.45 -27.92
C PHE A 198 0.24 -13.45 -26.97
N MET A 199 -0.04 -13.41 -25.66
CA MET A 199 0.94 -13.47 -24.56
C MET A 199 2.26 -12.70 -24.81
N PRO A 200 2.20 -11.36 -25.00
CA PRO A 200 3.40 -10.55 -25.15
C PRO A 200 4.26 -10.61 -23.88
N TYR A 201 5.59 -10.71 -24.04
CA TYR A 201 6.56 -10.74 -22.93
C TYR A 201 7.85 -9.98 -23.26
N GLY A 202 8.58 -9.54 -22.23
CA GLY A 202 9.89 -8.89 -22.40
C GLY A 202 10.15 -7.72 -21.44
N PRO A 203 10.99 -6.75 -21.83
CA PRO A 203 11.33 -5.57 -21.02
C PRO A 203 10.09 -4.84 -20.49
N TRP A 204 10.18 -4.30 -19.28
CA TRP A 204 9.12 -3.55 -18.58
C TRP A 204 7.88 -4.38 -18.17
N GLU A 205 7.92 -5.70 -18.35
CA GLU A 205 6.88 -6.61 -17.86
C GLU A 205 6.74 -6.52 -16.33
N HIS A 206 5.51 -6.61 -15.82
CA HIS A 206 5.24 -6.48 -14.40
C HIS A 206 5.80 -7.69 -13.62
N PRO A 207 6.45 -7.51 -12.45
CA PRO A 207 7.17 -8.57 -11.74
C PRO A 207 6.29 -9.72 -11.23
N THR A 208 4.97 -9.53 -11.16
CA THR A 208 4.00 -10.58 -10.78
C THR A 208 3.62 -11.52 -11.92
N ARG A 209 4.10 -11.28 -13.15
CA ARG A 209 3.86 -12.18 -14.28
C ARG A 209 4.89 -13.32 -14.27
N LEU A 210 4.51 -14.44 -14.86
CA LEU A 210 5.27 -15.70 -14.76
C LEU A 210 6.75 -15.55 -15.12
N ILE A 211 7.07 -14.97 -16.29
CA ILE A 211 8.46 -14.84 -16.75
C ILE A 211 9.30 -13.98 -15.77
N PRO A 212 8.91 -12.74 -15.44
CA PRO A 212 9.60 -11.96 -14.43
C PRO A 212 9.68 -12.64 -13.06
N GLN A 213 8.60 -13.25 -12.58
CA GLN A 213 8.55 -13.93 -11.28
C GLN A 213 9.55 -15.09 -11.22
N THR A 214 9.64 -15.89 -12.28
CA THR A 214 10.61 -16.98 -12.41
C THR A 214 12.04 -16.44 -12.40
N ILE A 215 12.31 -15.38 -13.16
CA ILE A 215 13.65 -14.77 -13.20
C ILE A 215 14.04 -14.22 -11.82
N LEU A 216 13.16 -13.46 -11.17
CA LEU A 216 13.44 -12.85 -9.86
C LEU A 216 13.62 -13.92 -8.77
N ALA A 217 12.75 -14.93 -8.72
CA ALA A 217 12.89 -16.03 -7.76
C ALA A 217 14.22 -16.77 -7.95
N ALA A 218 14.62 -17.05 -9.19
CA ALA A 218 15.91 -17.66 -9.49
C ALA A 218 17.10 -16.75 -9.11
N LEU A 219 16.98 -15.44 -9.33
CA LEU A 219 18.00 -14.46 -8.89
C LEU A 219 18.15 -14.41 -7.36
N GLU A 220 17.09 -14.73 -6.63
CA GLU A 220 17.03 -14.77 -5.16
C GLU A 220 17.30 -16.16 -4.57
N GLY A 221 17.48 -17.19 -5.41
CA GLY A 221 17.68 -18.56 -4.94
C GLY A 221 16.43 -19.20 -4.33
N ARG A 222 15.23 -18.75 -4.74
CA ARG A 222 13.95 -19.28 -4.27
C ARG A 222 13.34 -20.24 -5.30
N ASP A 223 12.76 -21.34 -4.80
CA ASP A 223 11.95 -22.26 -5.60
C ASP A 223 10.67 -21.58 -6.10
N ILE A 224 10.17 -22.01 -7.27
CA ILE A 224 9.06 -21.37 -7.97
C ILE A 224 7.80 -22.23 -7.86
N PRO A 225 6.76 -21.78 -7.13
CA PRO A 225 5.48 -22.46 -7.12
C PRO A 225 4.79 -22.31 -8.47
N MET A 226 4.29 -23.41 -9.02
CA MET A 226 3.54 -23.37 -10.27
C MET A 226 2.41 -24.39 -10.32
N THR A 227 1.53 -24.26 -11.31
CA THR A 227 0.50 -25.26 -11.59
C THR A 227 1.12 -26.56 -12.11
N LEU A 228 0.30 -27.51 -12.57
CA LEU A 228 0.82 -28.65 -13.33
C LEU A 228 1.61 -28.22 -14.59
N GLY A 229 1.42 -26.99 -15.06
CA GLY A 229 2.15 -26.40 -16.19
C GLY A 229 1.72 -26.96 -17.55
N THR A 230 0.56 -27.61 -17.63
CA THR A 230 0.01 -28.21 -18.85
C THR A 230 -0.66 -27.21 -19.79
N GLN A 231 -0.84 -25.96 -19.35
CA GLN A 231 -1.41 -24.92 -20.20
C GLN A 231 -0.44 -24.55 -21.32
N GLN A 232 -0.95 -24.35 -22.53
CA GLN A 232 -0.17 -23.99 -23.71
C GLN A 232 -0.35 -22.51 -24.05
N ARG A 233 0.77 -21.82 -24.29
CA ARG A 233 0.82 -20.38 -24.57
C ARG A 233 1.67 -20.14 -25.82
N ASP A 234 1.14 -19.34 -26.72
CA ASP A 234 1.90 -18.71 -27.80
C ASP A 234 2.46 -17.37 -27.33
N LEU A 235 3.78 -17.31 -27.16
CA LEU A 235 4.52 -16.22 -26.53
C LEU A 235 5.25 -15.39 -27.58
N VAL A 236 4.84 -14.14 -27.77
CA VAL A 236 5.49 -13.21 -28.70
C VAL A 236 6.38 -12.22 -27.97
N TYR A 237 7.61 -12.05 -28.43
CA TYR A 237 8.57 -11.15 -27.81
C TYR A 237 8.23 -9.67 -28.08
N MET A 238 8.49 -8.80 -27.11
CA MET A 238 8.06 -7.41 -27.11
C MET A 238 8.50 -6.61 -28.35
N ASP A 239 9.71 -6.83 -28.84
CA ASP A 239 10.22 -6.13 -30.02
C ASP A 239 9.37 -6.44 -31.27
N ASP A 240 8.94 -7.70 -31.43
CA ASP A 240 8.10 -8.13 -32.54
C ASP A 240 6.68 -7.53 -32.44
N VAL A 241 6.17 -7.33 -31.22
CA VAL A 241 4.90 -6.64 -30.96
C VAL A 241 4.99 -5.16 -31.34
N VAL A 242 6.07 -4.49 -30.96
CA VAL A 242 6.29 -3.08 -31.30
C VAL A 242 6.38 -2.92 -32.82
N GLU A 243 7.08 -3.82 -33.53
CA GLU A 243 7.13 -3.81 -34.99
C GLU A 243 5.74 -4.01 -35.61
N ALA A 244 4.93 -4.94 -35.08
CA ALA A 244 3.55 -5.13 -35.53
C ALA A 244 2.71 -3.86 -35.39
N LEU A 245 2.85 -3.15 -34.27
CA LEU A 245 2.15 -1.88 -34.01
C LEU A 245 2.50 -0.81 -35.05
N LEU A 246 3.79 -0.65 -35.36
CA LEU A 246 4.25 0.30 -36.39
C LEU A 246 3.74 -0.07 -37.79
N LEU A 247 3.73 -1.36 -38.14
CA LEU A 247 3.16 -1.83 -39.40
C LEU A 247 1.64 -1.62 -39.45
N GLY A 248 0.92 -1.86 -38.34
CA GLY A 248 -0.49 -1.54 -38.22
C GLY A 248 -0.79 -0.05 -38.41
N ALA A 249 0.14 0.83 -38.02
CA ALA A 249 0.02 2.27 -38.24
C ALA A 249 0.29 2.71 -39.68
N THR A 250 1.11 1.97 -40.44
CA THR A 250 1.68 2.45 -41.72
C THR A 250 1.20 1.68 -42.94
N ARG A 251 0.80 0.40 -42.79
CA ARG A 251 0.37 -0.44 -43.91
C ARG A 251 -1.07 -0.14 -44.32
N SER A 252 -1.28 -0.09 -45.62
CA SER A 252 -2.62 0.04 -46.22
C SER A 252 -3.36 -1.29 -46.09
N VAL A 253 -4.39 -1.31 -45.23
CA VAL A 253 -5.29 -2.44 -45.01
C VAL A 253 -6.72 -1.91 -44.87
N PRO A 254 -7.75 -2.74 -45.15
CA PRO A 254 -9.13 -2.32 -44.96
C PRO A 254 -9.39 -1.80 -43.53
N PRO A 255 -10.14 -0.70 -43.35
CA PRO A 255 -10.56 -0.25 -42.03
C PRO A 255 -11.38 -1.33 -41.31
N GLY A 256 -11.11 -1.52 -40.02
CA GLY A 256 -11.72 -2.56 -39.19
C GLY A 256 -11.03 -3.92 -39.31
N SER A 257 -9.95 -4.05 -40.08
CA SER A 257 -9.16 -5.29 -40.12
C SER A 257 -8.61 -5.64 -38.74
N VAL A 258 -8.64 -6.94 -38.44
CA VAL A 258 -8.05 -7.54 -37.24
C VAL A 258 -6.91 -8.43 -37.67
N PHE A 259 -5.82 -8.43 -36.90
CA PHE A 259 -4.68 -9.31 -37.13
C PHE A 259 -4.21 -9.95 -35.82
N HIS A 260 -3.92 -11.24 -35.84
CA HIS A 260 -3.29 -11.93 -34.73
C HIS A 260 -1.77 -11.68 -34.69
N ILE A 261 -1.30 -11.21 -33.53
CA ILE A 261 0.12 -10.98 -33.27
C ILE A 261 0.58 -12.02 -32.24
N GLY A 262 1.13 -13.12 -32.77
CA GLY A 262 1.64 -14.28 -32.06
C GLY A 262 2.75 -14.96 -32.87
N THR A 263 3.11 -16.18 -32.51
CA THR A 263 4.12 -16.99 -33.22
C THR A 263 3.52 -18.21 -33.92
N GLY A 264 2.33 -18.64 -33.49
CA GLY A 264 1.73 -19.91 -33.90
C GLY A 264 2.42 -21.13 -33.29
N VAL A 265 3.37 -20.92 -32.36
CA VAL A 265 4.08 -21.98 -31.65
C VAL A 265 3.54 -22.07 -30.22
N ASN A 266 3.00 -23.23 -29.87
CA ASN A 266 2.55 -23.49 -28.50
C ASN A 266 3.71 -23.94 -27.60
N THR A 267 3.84 -23.30 -26.45
CA THR A 267 4.77 -23.68 -25.39
C THR A 267 4.00 -23.99 -24.11
N THR A 268 4.29 -25.12 -23.47
CA THR A 268 3.68 -25.42 -22.18
C THR A 268 4.26 -24.50 -21.10
N VAL A 269 3.45 -24.11 -20.11
CA VAL A 269 3.92 -23.32 -18.96
C VAL A 269 5.08 -24.02 -18.24
N ARG A 270 5.08 -25.36 -18.20
CA ARG A 270 6.21 -26.16 -17.69
C ARG A 270 7.48 -25.95 -18.49
N ASP A 271 7.42 -26.19 -19.80
CA ASP A 271 8.57 -26.03 -20.71
C ASP A 271 9.13 -24.59 -20.66
N LEU A 272 8.26 -23.58 -20.57
CA LEU A 272 8.66 -22.18 -20.40
C LEU A 272 9.51 -21.97 -19.13
N VAL A 273 9.04 -22.47 -17.98
CA VAL A 273 9.76 -22.32 -16.70
C VAL A 273 11.07 -23.10 -16.73
N GLU A 274 11.06 -24.33 -17.24
CA GLU A 274 12.26 -25.17 -17.35
C GLU A 274 13.33 -24.52 -18.24
N ARG A 275 12.94 -23.96 -19.39
CA ARG A 275 13.84 -23.20 -20.27
C ARG A 275 14.44 -21.98 -19.60
N LEU A 276 13.63 -21.20 -18.89
CA LEU A 276 14.12 -20.04 -18.12
C LEU A 276 15.15 -20.44 -17.07
N LEU A 277 14.85 -21.47 -16.28
CA LEU A 277 15.75 -21.96 -15.25
C LEU A 277 17.06 -22.51 -15.82
N ALA A 278 16.99 -23.25 -16.93
CA ALA A 278 18.15 -23.76 -17.63
C ALA A 278 19.06 -22.62 -18.14
N GLN A 279 18.49 -21.56 -18.69
CA GLN A 279 19.26 -20.40 -19.16
C GLN A 279 19.94 -19.63 -18.03
N MET A 280 19.36 -19.64 -16.82
CA MET A 280 19.93 -18.94 -15.67
C MET A 280 21.04 -19.73 -14.98
N GLY A 281 21.08 -21.07 -15.14
CA GLY A 281 22.12 -21.92 -14.58
C GLY A 281 22.18 -21.92 -13.05
N ARG A 282 21.04 -21.70 -12.38
CA ARG A 282 20.96 -21.59 -10.90
C ARG A 282 20.23 -22.79 -10.27
N PRO A 283 20.61 -23.22 -9.05
CA PRO A 283 20.05 -24.40 -8.40
C PRO A 283 18.69 -24.10 -7.72
N VAL A 284 17.68 -23.76 -8.51
CA VAL A 284 16.29 -23.54 -8.05
C VAL A 284 15.34 -24.54 -8.71
N LYS A 285 14.27 -24.92 -8.00
CA LYS A 285 13.31 -25.93 -8.46
C LYS A 285 11.96 -25.31 -8.82
N ALA A 286 11.34 -25.86 -9.84
CA ALA A 286 9.91 -25.66 -10.11
C ALA A 286 9.09 -26.60 -9.21
N LEU A 287 8.26 -26.04 -8.32
CA LEU A 287 7.35 -26.80 -7.46
C LEU A 287 6.05 -27.07 -8.23
N VAL A 288 6.09 -28.06 -9.11
CA VAL A 288 4.97 -28.44 -9.99
C VAL A 288 3.75 -28.88 -9.17
N GLY A 289 2.61 -28.27 -9.44
CA GLY A 289 1.35 -28.55 -8.73
C GLY A 289 1.18 -27.85 -7.38
N ALA A 290 2.15 -27.02 -6.97
CA ALA A 290 2.03 -26.21 -5.75
C ALA A 290 0.96 -25.11 -5.86
N VAL A 291 0.55 -24.75 -7.08
CA VAL A 291 -0.52 -23.77 -7.34
C VAL A 291 -1.70 -24.48 -8.02
N PRO A 292 -2.95 -24.32 -7.54
CA PRO A 292 -4.11 -24.87 -8.22
C PRO A 292 -4.34 -24.18 -9.57
N MET A 293 -4.90 -24.91 -10.52
CA MET A 293 -5.34 -24.33 -11.79
C MET A 293 -6.61 -23.51 -11.57
N ARG A 294 -6.73 -22.37 -12.23
CA ARG A 294 -7.91 -21.52 -12.08
C ARG A 294 -9.13 -22.13 -12.78
N PRO A 295 -10.35 -21.94 -12.25
CA PRO A 295 -11.56 -22.41 -12.91
C PRO A 295 -11.79 -21.79 -14.31
N ASP A 296 -11.31 -20.56 -14.54
CA ASP A 296 -11.40 -19.83 -15.80
C ASP A 296 -10.14 -19.99 -16.69
N GLU A 297 -9.30 -21.00 -16.44
CA GLU A 297 -8.04 -21.17 -17.17
C GLU A 297 -8.29 -21.62 -18.62
N ILE A 298 -7.83 -20.81 -19.58
CA ILE A 298 -7.81 -21.19 -21.00
C ILE A 298 -6.60 -22.11 -21.22
N MET A 299 -6.87 -23.35 -21.62
CA MET A 299 -5.84 -24.38 -21.72
C MET A 299 -4.91 -24.21 -22.92
N GLU A 300 -5.41 -23.70 -24.05
CA GLU A 300 -4.64 -23.54 -25.29
C GLU A 300 -4.87 -22.17 -25.91
N MET A 301 -3.79 -21.49 -26.28
CA MET A 301 -3.83 -20.18 -26.91
C MET A 301 -2.72 -20.07 -27.97
N SER A 302 -3.06 -20.33 -29.23
CA SER A 302 -2.11 -20.15 -30.34
C SER A 302 -2.71 -19.36 -31.49
N ALA A 303 -1.92 -18.49 -32.11
CA ALA A 303 -2.35 -17.68 -33.24
C ALA A 303 -2.17 -18.40 -34.58
N ASP A 304 -3.09 -18.20 -35.52
CA ASP A 304 -2.80 -18.27 -36.95
C ASP A 304 -2.39 -16.87 -37.43
N ILE A 305 -1.11 -16.70 -37.77
CA ILE A 305 -0.55 -15.40 -38.18
C ILE A 305 -0.60 -15.17 -39.70
N SER A 306 -1.31 -16.01 -40.45
CA SER A 306 -1.33 -15.93 -41.93
C SER A 306 -1.84 -14.58 -42.45
N ALA A 307 -2.85 -13.99 -41.79
CA ALA A 307 -3.39 -12.69 -42.18
C ALA A 307 -2.39 -11.55 -41.93
N ALA A 308 -1.70 -11.56 -40.79
CA ALA A 308 -0.66 -10.58 -40.47
C ALA A 308 0.50 -10.67 -41.48
N ARG A 309 0.92 -11.87 -41.87
CA ARG A 309 1.95 -12.08 -42.90
C ARG A 309 1.49 -11.55 -44.26
N ALA A 310 0.28 -11.89 -44.69
CA ALA A 310 -0.22 -11.53 -46.02
C ALA A 310 -0.49 -10.03 -46.19
N HIS A 311 -1.03 -9.37 -45.15
CA HIS A 311 -1.54 -8.00 -45.27
C HIS A 311 -0.65 -6.94 -44.62
N LEU A 312 0.06 -7.27 -43.53
CA LEU A 312 1.00 -6.34 -42.90
C LEU A 312 2.45 -6.57 -43.35
N GLY A 313 2.75 -7.76 -43.92
CA GLY A 313 4.12 -8.21 -44.13
C GLY A 313 4.84 -8.48 -42.81
N TRP A 314 4.09 -8.81 -41.76
CA TRP A 314 4.63 -9.03 -40.41
C TRP A 314 4.83 -10.52 -40.13
N GLU A 315 5.95 -10.85 -39.53
CA GLU A 315 6.24 -12.15 -38.94
C GLU A 315 7.15 -11.96 -37.72
N PRO A 316 7.03 -12.80 -36.67
CA PRO A 316 7.90 -12.72 -35.51
C PRO A 316 9.32 -13.17 -35.88
N ARG A 317 10.32 -12.39 -35.47
CA ARG A 317 11.73 -12.66 -35.76
C ARG A 317 12.49 -13.21 -34.55
N THR A 318 11.95 -13.04 -33.35
CA THR A 318 12.58 -13.53 -32.11
C THR A 318 12.07 -14.91 -31.76
N THR A 319 12.96 -15.89 -31.69
CA THR A 319 12.59 -17.22 -31.15
C THR A 319 12.38 -17.14 -29.64
N LEU A 320 11.60 -18.06 -29.07
CA LEU A 320 11.36 -18.11 -27.62
C LEU A 320 12.68 -18.07 -26.83
N ASP A 321 13.64 -18.94 -27.16
CA ASP A 321 14.92 -19.01 -26.44
C ASP A 321 15.73 -17.70 -26.55
N GLN A 322 15.69 -17.01 -27.69
CA GLN A 322 16.32 -15.70 -27.85
C GLN A 322 15.64 -14.64 -26.97
N GLY A 323 14.31 -14.60 -26.99
CA GLY A 323 13.55 -13.63 -26.20
C GLY A 323 13.68 -13.87 -24.69
N LEU A 324 13.73 -15.14 -24.24
CA LEU A 324 14.00 -15.48 -22.84
C LEU A 324 15.39 -15.01 -22.40
N ARG A 325 16.42 -15.18 -23.23
CA ARG A 325 17.77 -14.66 -22.93
C ARG A 325 17.77 -13.13 -22.79
N LYS A 326 17.10 -12.43 -23.72
CA LYS A 326 16.95 -10.97 -23.66
C LYS A 326 16.19 -10.54 -22.39
N ALA A 327 15.12 -11.26 -22.02
CA ALA A 327 14.37 -10.98 -20.80
C ALA A 327 15.21 -11.20 -19.54
N VAL A 328 15.91 -12.33 -19.43
CA VAL A 328 16.83 -12.63 -18.31
C VAL A 328 17.88 -11.53 -18.17
N ALA A 329 18.53 -11.13 -19.26
CA ALA A 329 19.51 -10.06 -19.26
C ALA A 329 18.90 -8.74 -18.75
N TRP A 330 17.76 -8.33 -19.32
CA TRP A 330 17.10 -7.08 -18.95
C TRP A 330 16.70 -7.04 -17.47
N PHE A 331 16.05 -8.09 -16.96
CA PHE A 331 15.63 -8.18 -15.55
C PHE A 331 16.82 -8.29 -14.58
N THR A 332 17.95 -8.84 -15.04
CA THR A 332 19.19 -8.89 -14.25
C THR A 332 19.87 -7.52 -14.16
N GLU A 333 19.87 -6.76 -15.25
CA GLU A 333 20.48 -5.42 -15.31
C GLU A 333 19.63 -4.35 -14.59
N HIS A 334 18.30 -4.49 -14.59
CA HIS A 334 17.38 -3.45 -14.13
C HIS A 334 16.71 -3.80 -12.78
N ARG A 335 17.40 -4.50 -11.87
CA ARG A 335 16.79 -5.00 -10.62
C ARG A 335 16.16 -3.92 -9.75
N GLU A 336 16.82 -2.76 -9.63
CA GLU A 336 16.30 -1.64 -8.82
C GLU A 336 15.00 -1.09 -9.41
N LEU A 337 14.99 -0.86 -10.73
CA LEU A 337 13.80 -0.46 -11.46
C LEU A 337 12.69 -1.51 -11.38
N VAL A 338 13.03 -2.80 -11.42
CA VAL A 338 12.04 -3.89 -11.29
C VAL A 338 11.46 -3.95 -9.88
N ALA A 339 12.27 -3.72 -8.85
CA ALA A 339 11.79 -3.57 -7.47
C ALA A 339 10.86 -2.37 -7.33
N GLU A 340 11.14 -1.29 -8.04
CA GLU A 340 10.25 -0.13 -8.10
C GLU A 340 8.96 -0.40 -8.90
N LEU A 341 9.04 -1.15 -10.01
CA LEU A 341 7.86 -1.62 -10.75
C LEU A 341 7.01 -2.60 -9.92
N ALA A 342 7.62 -3.32 -8.97
CA ALA A 342 6.92 -4.09 -7.96
C ALA A 342 6.21 -3.20 -6.93
N GLY A 343 6.57 -1.91 -6.83
CA GLY A 343 6.05 -0.89 -5.91
C GLY A 343 4.56 -0.55 -5.97
N ASP A 344 3.71 -1.44 -6.51
CA ASP A 344 2.27 -1.51 -6.22
C ASP A 344 1.91 -2.64 -5.22
N ARG A 345 2.86 -3.47 -4.79
CA ARG A 345 2.79 -4.28 -3.55
C ARG A 345 4.21 -4.56 -3.06
N PRO A 346 4.54 -4.36 -1.78
CA PRO A 346 5.52 -5.26 -1.19
C PRO A 346 4.91 -6.67 -1.31
N MET A 347 5.49 -7.51 -2.18
CA MET A 347 5.31 -8.94 -2.01
C MET A 347 5.85 -9.27 -0.64
N VAL A 348 4.98 -9.52 0.34
CA VAL A 348 5.34 -10.33 1.50
C VAL A 348 5.50 -11.76 1.00
N ALA A 349 6.54 -12.02 0.22
CA ALA A 349 7.12 -13.34 0.14
C ALA A 349 8.04 -13.50 1.36
N SER A 350 7.44 -13.47 2.54
CA SER A 350 8.11 -13.95 3.72
C SER A 350 8.02 -15.47 3.69
N THR A 351 9.15 -16.12 3.49
CA THR A 351 9.37 -17.53 3.82
C THR A 351 9.35 -17.78 5.33
N GLN A 352 9.17 -16.75 6.16
CA GLN A 352 8.92 -16.90 7.59
C GLN A 352 7.43 -17.07 7.85
N GLN A 353 7.11 -18.17 8.52
CA GLN A 353 5.77 -18.47 9.00
C GLN A 353 5.32 -17.33 9.93
N SER A 354 4.25 -16.61 9.57
CA SER A 354 3.70 -15.53 10.40
C SER A 354 3.41 -16.05 11.81
N ALA A 355 3.60 -15.21 12.83
CA ALA A 355 3.25 -15.57 14.19
C ALA A 355 1.76 -16.00 14.27
N PRO A 356 1.42 -17.05 15.04
CA PRO A 356 0.03 -17.47 15.22
C PRO A 356 -0.87 -16.32 15.67
N CYS A 357 -2.16 -16.43 15.37
CA CYS A 357 -3.13 -15.42 15.76
C CYS A 357 -3.14 -15.22 17.29
N LEU A 358 -3.01 -13.97 17.75
CA LEU A 358 -3.00 -13.60 19.16
C LEU A 358 -4.31 -13.95 19.88
N VAL A 359 -5.42 -13.96 19.15
CA VAL A 359 -6.75 -14.23 19.67
C VAL A 359 -7.09 -15.71 19.60
N CYS A 360 -7.08 -16.31 18.40
CA CYS A 360 -7.58 -17.68 18.20
C CYS A 360 -6.50 -18.73 17.95
N GLN A 361 -5.21 -18.36 17.99
CA GLN A 361 -4.07 -19.26 17.75
C GLN A 361 -4.01 -19.91 16.36
N SER A 362 -4.89 -19.51 15.42
CA SER A 362 -4.84 -19.94 14.02
C SER A 362 -3.51 -19.54 13.38
N ARG A 363 -2.96 -20.43 12.54
CA ARG A 363 -1.76 -20.16 11.73
C ARG A 363 -2.07 -19.45 10.41
N HIS A 364 -3.35 -19.22 10.11
CA HIS A 364 -3.81 -18.56 8.88
C HIS A 364 -3.91 -17.04 9.09
N VAL A 365 -2.76 -16.41 9.37
CA VAL A 365 -2.62 -14.95 9.40
C VAL A 365 -2.03 -14.51 8.07
N GLU A 366 -2.85 -13.86 7.24
CA GLU A 366 -2.47 -13.39 5.91
C GLU A 366 -1.89 -11.96 6.00
N PRO A 367 -0.61 -11.74 5.68
CA PRO A 367 -0.03 -10.40 5.61
C PRO A 367 -0.71 -9.57 4.52
N PHE A 368 -1.06 -8.32 4.81
CA PHE A 368 -1.65 -7.40 3.82
C PHE A 368 -0.88 -6.07 3.68
N LEU A 369 -0.04 -5.70 4.65
CA LEU A 369 0.76 -4.48 4.62
C LEU A 369 2.16 -4.75 5.15
N ASP A 370 3.18 -4.30 4.42
CA ASP A 370 4.59 -4.36 4.81
C ASP A 370 5.18 -2.95 4.69
N LEU A 371 5.65 -2.42 5.83
CA LEU A 371 6.23 -1.09 5.92
C LEU A 371 7.77 -1.14 5.91
N GLY A 372 8.36 -2.32 5.70
CA GLY A 372 9.79 -2.57 5.65
C GLY A 372 10.44 -2.73 7.02
N GLU A 373 11.74 -2.45 7.09
CA GLU A 373 12.54 -2.51 8.30
C GLU A 373 12.49 -1.18 9.05
N MET A 374 12.04 -1.19 10.30
CA MET A 374 11.92 0.01 11.14
C MET A 374 12.67 -0.13 12.47
N ALA A 375 13.22 0.99 12.93
CA ALA A 375 13.71 1.10 14.30
C ALA A 375 12.54 1.21 15.28
N LEU A 376 12.81 0.97 16.57
CA LEU A 376 11.78 1.08 17.61
C LEU A 376 11.29 2.53 17.76
N ALA A 377 9.99 2.73 17.54
CA ALA A 377 9.38 4.04 17.34
C ALA A 377 9.57 5.02 18.52
N ASN A 378 9.75 4.54 19.76
CA ASN A 378 10.00 5.40 20.92
C ASN A 378 11.47 5.44 21.38
N LYS A 379 12.41 4.79 20.66
CA LYS A 379 13.82 4.72 21.04
C LYS A 379 14.64 5.89 20.47
N PHE A 380 14.38 7.10 20.97
CA PHE A 380 15.09 8.32 20.57
C PHE A 380 16.58 8.27 20.93
N LEU A 381 17.42 8.61 19.97
CA LEU A 381 18.87 8.49 20.08
C LEU A 381 19.47 9.75 20.72
N THR A 382 20.49 9.56 21.55
CA THR A 382 21.39 10.64 21.97
C THR A 382 22.44 10.94 20.88
N GLU A 383 23.13 12.08 20.99
CA GLU A 383 24.18 12.46 20.05
C GLU A 383 25.30 11.40 19.95
N GLU A 384 25.69 10.80 21.08
CA GLU A 384 26.70 9.73 21.13
C GLU A 384 26.25 8.43 20.44
N GLU A 385 24.94 8.19 20.35
CA GLU A 385 24.38 7.00 19.72
C GLU A 385 24.25 7.14 18.20
N LEU A 386 24.33 8.35 17.65
CA LEU A 386 24.31 8.57 16.20
C LEU A 386 25.46 7.87 15.48
N ALA A 387 26.62 7.70 16.11
CA ALA A 387 27.73 6.97 15.50
C ALA A 387 27.55 5.44 15.53
N LYS A 388 26.55 4.93 16.27
CA LYS A 388 26.37 3.50 16.52
C LYS A 388 25.35 2.88 15.55
N PRO A 389 25.49 1.58 15.23
CA PRO A 389 24.45 0.83 14.55
C PRO A 389 23.15 0.81 15.37
N GLU A 390 22.01 1.01 14.70
CA GLU A 390 20.68 1.01 15.31
C GLU A 390 19.92 -0.27 14.90
N PRO A 391 19.39 -1.06 15.85
CA PRO A 391 18.57 -2.21 15.53
C PRO A 391 17.32 -1.84 14.73
N ARG A 392 17.03 -2.64 13.70
CA ARG A 392 15.80 -2.54 12.89
C ARG A 392 15.11 -3.90 12.85
N TYR A 393 13.79 -3.85 12.74
CA TYR A 393 12.93 -5.02 12.75
C TYR A 393 11.90 -4.89 11.63
N PRO A 394 11.48 -6.00 11.01
CA PRO A 394 10.38 -5.99 10.08
C PRO A 394 9.11 -5.43 10.72
N LEU A 395 8.37 -4.61 9.99
CA LEU A 395 7.08 -4.10 10.41
C LEU A 395 6.00 -4.45 9.40
N ARG A 396 5.31 -5.55 9.68
CA ARG A 396 4.32 -6.16 8.80
C ARG A 396 3.03 -6.44 9.56
N VAL A 397 1.90 -6.20 8.93
CA VAL A 397 0.56 -6.40 9.49
C VAL A 397 -0.17 -7.49 8.72
N GLY A 398 -0.84 -8.37 9.45
CA GLY A 398 -1.63 -9.45 8.90
C GLY A 398 -3.02 -9.56 9.49
N PHE A 399 -3.88 -10.22 8.74
CA PHE A 399 -5.29 -10.46 9.03
C PHE A 399 -5.51 -11.95 9.26
N CYS A 400 -6.09 -12.32 10.40
CA CYS A 400 -6.43 -13.70 10.69
C CYS A 400 -7.70 -14.12 9.94
N GLN A 401 -7.58 -15.07 9.02
CA GLN A 401 -8.73 -15.58 8.26
C GLN A 401 -9.77 -16.34 9.12
N ALA A 402 -9.39 -16.75 10.35
CA ALA A 402 -10.27 -17.52 11.22
C ALA A 402 -11.14 -16.67 12.17
N CYS A 403 -10.59 -15.58 12.71
CA CYS A 403 -11.30 -14.73 13.68
C CYS A 403 -11.36 -13.25 13.30
N ALA A 404 -10.85 -12.88 12.12
CA ALA A 404 -10.74 -11.51 11.62
C ALA A 404 -9.83 -10.57 12.45
N HIS A 405 -9.06 -11.09 13.41
CA HIS A 405 -8.12 -10.27 14.18
C HIS A 405 -7.00 -9.72 13.31
N VAL A 406 -6.62 -8.47 13.53
CA VAL A 406 -5.49 -7.82 12.86
C VAL A 406 -4.34 -7.63 13.83
N GLN A 407 -3.14 -8.02 13.41
CA GLN A 407 -1.96 -8.04 14.27
C GLN A 407 -0.67 -7.85 13.48
N LEU A 408 0.43 -7.57 14.19
CA LEU A 408 1.76 -7.71 13.60
C LEU A 408 2.10 -9.19 13.36
N THR A 409 2.75 -9.47 12.23
CA THR A 409 3.24 -10.82 11.91
C THR A 409 4.59 -11.13 12.53
N ASP A 410 5.33 -10.08 12.88
CA ASP A 410 6.64 -10.09 13.52
C ASP A 410 6.53 -9.36 14.87
N ARG A 411 7.22 -9.86 15.92
CA ARG A 411 7.09 -9.32 17.28
C ARG A 411 8.44 -9.01 17.88
N VAL A 412 8.55 -7.83 18.47
CA VAL A 412 9.70 -7.44 19.31
C VAL A 412 9.36 -7.74 20.78
N PRO A 413 10.27 -8.30 21.58
CA PRO A 413 10.02 -8.56 23.00
C PRO A 413 9.62 -7.27 23.75
N PRO A 414 8.55 -7.28 24.57
CA PRO A 414 8.09 -6.11 25.32
C PRO A 414 9.17 -5.45 26.21
N SER A 415 10.09 -6.24 26.75
CA SER A 415 11.20 -5.75 27.57
C SER A 415 12.13 -4.76 26.84
N ALA A 416 12.24 -4.88 25.52
CA ALA A 416 13.03 -3.99 24.68
C ALA A 416 12.34 -2.63 24.43
N MET A 417 11.05 -2.49 24.75
CA MET A 417 10.23 -1.31 24.43
C MET A 417 9.73 -0.57 25.69
N PHE A 418 9.33 -1.28 26.75
CA PHE A 418 8.56 -0.70 27.85
C PHE A 418 9.31 -0.53 29.18
N THR A 419 10.61 -0.85 29.24
CA THR A 419 11.37 -0.75 30.51
C THR A 419 11.94 0.65 30.77
N ASP A 420 12.26 1.40 29.73
CA ASP A 420 12.64 2.82 29.75
C ASP A 420 11.80 3.58 28.73
N TYR A 421 10.70 4.19 29.20
CA TYR A 421 9.64 4.73 28.33
C TYR A 421 9.55 6.25 28.42
N LEU A 422 9.58 6.93 27.27
CA LEU A 422 9.62 8.41 27.18
C LEU A 422 8.25 9.08 27.00
N TYR A 423 7.17 8.29 26.89
CA TYR A 423 5.83 8.82 26.71
C TYR A 423 5.14 9.06 28.05
N VAL A 424 4.59 10.26 28.22
CA VAL A 424 3.94 10.74 29.44
C VAL A 424 2.55 11.26 29.08
N SER A 425 1.51 10.73 29.71
CA SER A 425 0.11 11.01 29.34
C SER A 425 -0.31 12.44 29.67
N SER A 426 0.22 13.01 30.75
CA SER A 426 -0.03 14.42 31.15
C SER A 426 0.57 15.46 30.22
N ALA A 427 1.34 15.08 29.19
CA ALA A 427 1.95 16.03 28.25
C ALA A 427 0.95 16.69 27.27
N SER A 428 -0.28 16.20 27.18
CA SER A 428 -1.36 16.76 26.35
C SER A 428 -2.53 17.19 27.23
N GLU A 429 -2.94 18.45 27.10
CA GLU A 429 -4.14 18.98 27.78
C GLU A 429 -5.40 18.21 27.34
N THR A 430 -5.56 18.02 26.03
CA THR A 430 -6.67 17.24 25.45
C THR A 430 -6.77 15.83 26.05
N LEU A 431 -5.64 15.13 26.22
CA LEU A 431 -5.63 13.80 26.83
C LEU A 431 -5.91 13.86 28.34
N GLY A 432 -5.36 14.85 29.03
CA GLY A 432 -5.62 15.06 30.46
C GLY A 432 -7.11 15.28 30.76
N ASP A 433 -7.77 16.14 30.00
CA ASP A 433 -9.21 16.42 30.12
C ASP A 433 -10.05 15.20 29.81
N HIS A 434 -9.67 14.43 28.77
CA HIS A 434 -10.34 13.17 28.44
C HIS A 434 -10.24 12.13 29.55
N LEU A 435 -9.04 11.92 30.11
CA LEU A 435 -8.83 10.94 31.19
C LEU A 435 -9.57 11.35 32.47
N ALA A 436 -9.65 12.65 32.77
CA ALA A 436 -10.51 13.16 33.82
C ALA A 436 -12.00 12.87 33.52
N GLY A 437 -12.48 13.20 32.33
CA GLY A 437 -13.85 12.88 31.92
C GLY A 437 -14.17 11.39 32.00
N LEU A 438 -13.22 10.52 31.63
CA LEU A 438 -13.35 9.07 31.73
C LEU A 438 -13.52 8.62 33.19
N SER A 439 -12.71 9.13 34.12
CA SER A 439 -12.86 8.76 35.53
C SER A 439 -14.23 9.17 36.08
N ASP A 440 -14.71 10.38 35.72
CA ASP A 440 -16.03 10.88 36.15
C ASP A 440 -17.17 10.01 35.62
N LEU A 441 -17.08 9.63 34.35
CA LEU A 441 -18.03 8.73 33.70
C LEU A 441 -18.07 7.37 34.39
N VAL A 442 -16.91 6.77 34.64
CA VAL A 442 -16.80 5.43 35.21
C VAL A 442 -17.25 5.40 36.67
N VAL A 443 -16.88 6.40 37.48
CA VAL A 443 -17.37 6.53 38.87
C VAL A 443 -18.89 6.59 38.90
N LYS A 444 -19.49 7.43 38.06
CA LYS A 444 -20.94 7.58 37.99
C LYS A 444 -21.62 6.30 37.50
N ARG A 445 -21.10 5.68 36.44
CA ARG A 445 -21.69 4.50 35.80
C ARG A 445 -21.62 3.25 36.68
N CYS A 446 -20.51 3.06 37.38
CA CYS A 446 -20.28 1.89 38.23
C CYS A 446 -20.64 2.14 39.71
N HIS A 447 -21.19 3.32 40.04
CA HIS A 447 -21.57 3.72 41.40
C HIS A 447 -20.43 3.55 42.42
N LEU A 448 -19.21 3.95 42.03
CA LEU A 448 -18.02 3.74 42.86
C LEU A 448 -18.02 4.63 44.11
N GLY A 449 -17.59 4.07 45.23
CA GLY A 449 -17.39 4.76 46.49
C GLY A 449 -16.05 4.41 47.16
N PRO A 450 -15.82 4.88 48.41
CA PRO A 450 -14.52 4.76 49.08
C PRO A 450 -14.05 3.33 49.39
N SER A 451 -14.96 2.36 49.44
CA SER A 451 -14.63 0.95 49.62
C SER A 451 -14.15 0.26 48.34
N ASP A 452 -14.47 0.83 47.18
CA ASP A 452 -14.17 0.25 45.88
C ASP A 452 -12.70 0.43 45.51
N LEU A 453 -12.18 -0.56 44.79
CA LEU A 453 -10.84 -0.54 44.22
C LEU A 453 -10.91 -0.40 42.69
N VAL A 454 -10.17 0.58 42.17
CA VAL A 454 -9.89 0.75 40.74
C VAL A 454 -8.45 0.36 40.47
N ILE A 455 -8.24 -0.57 39.54
CA ILE A 455 -6.92 -0.94 39.03
C ILE A 455 -6.76 -0.39 37.62
N ASP A 456 -5.71 0.39 37.36
CA ASP A 456 -5.39 0.86 36.01
C ASP A 456 -4.14 0.16 35.47
N ILE A 457 -4.31 -0.62 34.40
CA ILE A 457 -3.25 -1.38 33.76
C ILE A 457 -2.64 -0.53 32.64
N GLY A 458 -1.32 -0.33 32.70
CA GLY A 458 -0.62 0.64 31.84
C GLY A 458 -0.81 2.09 32.31
N CYS A 459 -0.90 2.28 33.63
CA CYS A 459 -1.27 3.57 34.24
C CYS A 459 -0.30 4.73 33.99
N ASN A 460 0.88 4.48 33.39
CA ASN A 460 1.83 5.51 32.95
C ASN A 460 2.22 6.45 34.12
N ASP A 461 1.99 7.75 34.02
CA ASP A 461 2.25 8.74 35.08
C ASP A 461 1.13 8.86 36.13
N GLY A 462 0.09 8.03 36.02
CA GLY A 462 -1.04 7.98 36.96
C GLY A 462 -2.12 9.03 36.71
N THR A 463 -2.11 9.73 35.57
CA THR A 463 -3.08 10.81 35.27
C THR A 463 -4.54 10.37 35.43
N LEU A 464 -4.92 9.21 34.89
CA LEU A 464 -6.26 8.66 35.03
C LEU A 464 -6.61 8.34 36.49
N LEU A 465 -5.67 7.73 37.22
CA LEU A 465 -5.83 7.37 38.63
C LEU A 465 -6.02 8.58 39.53
N LYS A 466 -5.37 9.73 39.25
CA LYS A 466 -5.67 11.00 39.95
C LYS A 466 -7.14 11.39 39.80
N GLY A 467 -7.69 11.18 38.61
CA GLY A 467 -9.10 11.39 38.30
C GLY A 467 -10.04 10.50 39.11
N PHE A 468 -9.65 9.28 39.45
CA PHE A 468 -10.43 8.42 40.36
C PHE A 468 -10.24 8.80 41.83
N ALA A 469 -9.01 9.15 42.23
CA ALA A 469 -8.69 9.49 43.61
C ALA A 469 -9.46 10.73 44.12
N ARG A 470 -9.77 11.71 43.26
CA ARG A 470 -10.62 12.87 43.62
C ARG A 470 -12.04 12.51 44.05
N HIS A 471 -12.53 11.30 43.71
CA HIS A 471 -13.83 10.77 44.15
C HIS A 471 -13.72 9.93 45.42
N GLY A 472 -12.54 9.86 46.04
CA GLY A 472 -12.30 9.09 47.27
C GLY A 472 -12.19 7.58 47.07
N VAL A 473 -12.14 7.10 45.82
CA VAL A 473 -12.02 5.67 45.46
C VAL A 473 -10.58 5.20 45.68
N ARG A 474 -10.38 3.94 46.10
CA ARG A 474 -9.04 3.37 46.23
C ARG A 474 -8.47 3.07 44.84
N THR A 475 -7.22 3.43 44.61
CA THR A 475 -6.57 3.29 43.30
C THR A 475 -5.28 2.48 43.38
N LEU A 476 -5.05 1.61 42.40
CA LEU A 476 -3.78 0.90 42.19
C LEU A 476 -3.37 1.00 40.72
N GLY A 477 -2.15 1.46 40.47
CA GLY A 477 -1.56 1.45 39.13
C GLY A 477 -0.72 0.20 38.88
N VAL A 478 -0.79 -0.37 37.68
CA VAL A 478 0.09 -1.46 37.23
C VAL A 478 0.86 -1.00 36.00
N ASP A 479 2.19 -0.94 36.08
CA ASP A 479 3.02 -0.49 34.94
C ASP A 479 4.47 -1.02 35.05
N PRO A 480 5.08 -1.51 33.96
CA PRO A 480 6.46 -1.99 33.97
C PRO A 480 7.54 -0.88 33.91
N ALA A 481 7.19 0.36 33.52
CA ALA A 481 8.14 1.45 33.28
C ALA A 481 8.66 2.04 34.60
N LYS A 482 9.86 1.60 35.01
CA LYS A 482 10.49 2.01 36.29
C LYS A 482 10.77 3.50 36.36
N ASN A 483 11.16 4.11 35.24
CA ASN A 483 11.46 5.54 35.14
C ASN A 483 10.22 6.41 35.36
N LEU A 484 9.05 5.99 34.89
CA LEU A 484 7.77 6.69 35.10
C LEU A 484 7.23 6.51 36.53
N ALA A 485 7.52 5.38 37.18
CA ALA A 485 7.19 5.18 38.58
C ALA A 485 7.84 6.26 39.47
N ALA A 486 9.05 6.70 39.16
CA ALA A 486 9.74 7.77 39.90
C ALA A 486 9.07 9.14 39.76
N LEU A 487 8.51 9.46 38.59
CA LEU A 487 7.82 10.74 38.31
C LEU A 487 6.49 10.88 39.06
N SER A 488 5.83 9.76 39.37
CA SER A 488 4.50 9.74 40.01
C SER A 488 4.53 9.66 41.54
N ASN A 489 5.69 9.34 42.14
CA ASN A 489 5.87 9.27 43.61
C ASN A 489 5.52 10.58 44.35
N GLY A 490 5.49 11.73 43.67
CA GLY A 490 5.06 13.00 44.23
C GLY A 490 3.54 13.16 44.45
N HIS A 491 2.71 12.17 44.07
CA HIS A 491 1.24 12.30 44.03
C HIS A 491 0.44 11.25 44.81
N GLY A 492 1.07 10.34 45.56
CA GLY A 492 0.37 9.44 46.50
C GLY A 492 -0.42 8.28 45.88
N ILE A 493 -0.15 7.90 44.63
CA ILE A 493 -0.80 6.75 43.97
C ILE A 493 0.02 5.48 44.22
N GLU A 494 -0.59 4.45 44.80
CA GLU A 494 0.06 3.15 45.01
C GLU A 494 0.23 2.40 43.68
N ARG A 495 1.34 1.67 43.51
CA ARG A 495 1.70 1.00 42.25
C ARG A 495 2.26 -0.40 42.45
N TYR A 496 1.95 -1.27 41.49
CA TYR A 496 2.65 -2.52 41.22
C TYR A 496 3.57 -2.31 40.02
N VAL A 497 4.88 -2.38 40.22
CA VAL A 497 5.88 -2.20 39.16
C VAL A 497 6.17 -3.54 38.50
N GLY A 498 5.55 -3.77 37.34
CA GLY A 498 5.67 -5.03 36.60
C GLY A 498 4.62 -5.15 35.49
N PHE A 499 4.75 -6.20 34.69
CA PHE A 499 3.75 -6.53 33.68
C PHE A 499 2.52 -7.16 34.34
N PHE A 500 1.33 -6.84 33.81
CA PHE A 500 0.09 -7.49 34.23
C PHE A 500 -0.05 -8.85 33.52
N THR A 501 -0.12 -9.92 34.31
CA THR A 501 -0.20 -11.32 33.89
C THR A 501 -1.20 -12.06 34.78
N ALA A 502 -1.56 -13.29 34.44
CA ALA A 502 -2.39 -14.11 35.33
C ALA A 502 -1.75 -14.31 36.71
N GLN A 503 -0.42 -14.42 36.77
CA GLN A 503 0.34 -14.53 38.01
C GLN A 503 0.29 -13.22 38.82
N SER A 504 0.65 -12.08 38.22
CA SER A 504 0.66 -10.81 38.97
C SER A 504 -0.75 -10.40 39.41
N ALA A 505 -1.80 -10.78 38.65
CA ALA A 505 -3.18 -10.63 39.10
C ALA A 505 -3.48 -11.38 40.40
N GLN A 506 -2.97 -12.60 40.59
CA GLN A 506 -3.15 -13.35 41.86
C GLN A 506 -2.43 -12.66 43.03
N GLU A 507 -1.21 -12.17 42.81
CA GLU A 507 -0.46 -11.40 43.80
C GLU A 507 -1.19 -10.12 44.18
N ILE A 508 -1.74 -9.43 43.18
CA ILE A 508 -2.51 -8.21 43.37
C ILE A 508 -3.77 -8.50 44.20
N VAL A 509 -4.56 -9.51 43.83
CA VAL A 509 -5.78 -9.87 44.57
C VAL A 509 -5.46 -10.24 46.02
N LYS A 510 -4.37 -10.97 46.26
CA LYS A 510 -3.96 -11.37 47.61
C LYS A 510 -3.64 -10.16 48.51
N ARG A 511 -3.08 -9.08 47.95
CA ARG A 511 -2.63 -7.92 48.72
C ARG A 511 -3.63 -6.77 48.76
N TRP A 512 -4.33 -6.48 47.66
CA TRP A 512 -5.21 -5.31 47.55
C TRP A 512 -6.70 -5.68 47.47
N GLY A 513 -7.02 -6.94 47.18
CA GLY A 513 -8.36 -7.43 46.90
C GLY A 513 -8.71 -7.39 45.41
N GLN A 514 -9.91 -7.86 45.09
CA GLN A 514 -10.46 -7.75 43.74
C GLN A 514 -10.94 -6.32 43.47
N ALA A 515 -10.85 -5.90 42.21
CA ALA A 515 -11.22 -4.57 41.76
C ALA A 515 -12.69 -4.50 41.34
N SER A 516 -13.38 -3.45 41.79
CA SER A 516 -14.71 -3.10 41.29
C SER A 516 -14.62 -2.62 39.84
N VAL A 517 -13.52 -1.96 39.46
CA VAL A 517 -13.23 -1.59 38.08
C VAL A 517 -11.77 -1.85 37.74
N ILE A 518 -11.53 -2.38 36.54
CA ILE A 518 -10.21 -2.41 35.92
C ILE A 518 -10.24 -1.48 34.70
N THR A 519 -9.25 -0.62 34.53
CA THR A 519 -9.07 0.19 33.32
C THR A 519 -7.83 -0.23 32.54
N ALA A 520 -7.88 -0.10 31.21
CA ALA A 520 -6.72 -0.24 30.33
C ALA A 520 -6.87 0.71 29.13
N THR A 521 -6.25 1.88 29.20
CA THR A 521 -6.34 2.92 28.16
C THR A 521 -5.09 2.90 27.28
N ASN A 522 -5.26 2.58 26.00
CA ASN A 522 -4.20 2.44 24.99
C ASN A 522 -3.11 1.43 25.35
N THR A 523 -3.43 0.46 26.21
CA THR A 523 -2.51 -0.61 26.65
C THR A 523 -2.84 -1.96 26.00
N PHE A 524 -4.13 -2.26 25.82
CA PHE A 524 -4.57 -3.54 25.25
C PHE A 524 -3.99 -3.86 23.86
N PRO A 525 -3.79 -2.89 22.94
CA PRO A 525 -3.08 -3.11 21.68
C PRO A 525 -1.63 -3.59 21.83
N HIS A 526 -1.01 -3.42 23.01
CA HIS A 526 0.41 -3.70 23.27
C HIS A 526 0.67 -5.09 23.84
N ILE A 527 -0.38 -5.87 24.08
CA ILE A 527 -0.28 -7.15 24.79
C ILE A 527 -0.10 -8.30 23.80
N PRO A 528 1.08 -8.97 23.75
CA PRO A 528 1.30 -10.12 22.87
C PRO A 528 0.79 -11.45 23.47
N GLU A 529 0.53 -11.52 24.78
CA GLU A 529 0.05 -12.73 25.46
C GLU A 529 -1.40 -12.53 25.94
N LEU A 530 -2.31 -12.31 25.00
CA LEU A 530 -3.71 -11.95 25.30
C LEU A 530 -4.46 -12.97 26.18
N PRO A 531 -4.34 -14.30 25.98
CA PRO A 531 -5.05 -15.25 26.84
C PRO A 531 -4.65 -15.15 28.32
N ASP A 532 -3.35 -14.99 28.59
CA ASP A 532 -2.83 -14.82 29.96
C ASP A 532 -3.33 -13.50 30.58
N PHE A 533 -3.26 -12.41 29.81
CA PHE A 533 -3.72 -11.10 30.24
C PHE A 533 -5.22 -11.08 30.58
N VAL A 534 -6.06 -11.66 29.72
CA VAL A 534 -7.52 -11.74 29.94
C VAL A 534 -7.85 -12.66 31.12
N GLN A 535 -7.09 -13.73 31.32
CA GLN A 535 -7.22 -14.58 32.52
C GLN A 535 -6.85 -13.81 33.80
N GLY A 536 -5.82 -12.96 33.74
CA GLY A 536 -5.47 -12.05 34.83
C GLY A 536 -6.59 -11.06 35.14
N ILE A 537 -7.21 -10.45 34.12
CA ILE A 537 -8.37 -9.57 34.28
C ILE A 537 -9.49 -10.31 35.00
N ARG A 538 -9.87 -11.50 34.52
CA ARG A 538 -10.95 -12.29 35.14
C ARG A 538 -10.66 -12.60 36.61
N THR A 539 -9.40 -12.84 36.96
CA THR A 539 -8.97 -13.12 38.33
C THR A 539 -9.07 -11.88 39.23
N ALA A 540 -8.59 -10.73 38.73
CA ALA A 540 -8.55 -9.48 39.46
C ALA A 540 -9.90 -8.77 39.55
N LEU A 541 -10.83 -9.04 38.64
CA LEU A 541 -12.13 -8.37 38.58
C LEU A 541 -13.13 -8.98 39.57
N ALA A 542 -13.76 -8.15 40.40
CA ALA A 542 -14.81 -8.58 41.32
C ALA A 542 -16.02 -9.20 40.56
N PRO A 543 -16.86 -10.04 41.19
CA PRO A 543 -17.98 -10.71 40.49
C PRO A 543 -18.97 -9.77 39.78
N ALA A 544 -19.20 -8.57 40.34
CA ALA A 544 -20.01 -7.50 39.74
C ALA A 544 -19.15 -6.38 39.12
N GLY A 545 -17.84 -6.61 39.00
CA GLY A 545 -16.89 -5.62 38.51
C GLY A 545 -16.99 -5.40 37.00
N THR A 546 -16.48 -4.26 36.55
CA THR A 546 -16.46 -3.90 35.13
C THR A 546 -15.03 -3.58 34.67
N LEU A 547 -14.58 -4.22 33.59
CA LEU A 547 -13.39 -3.81 32.84
C LEU A 547 -13.80 -2.72 31.84
N VAL A 548 -13.04 -1.62 31.79
CA VAL A 548 -13.20 -0.54 30.83
C VAL A 548 -11.90 -0.36 30.05
N MET A 549 -11.96 -0.52 28.74
CA MET A 549 -10.79 -0.37 27.87
C MET A 549 -11.02 0.71 26.85
N GLU A 550 -9.97 1.47 26.53
CA GLU A 550 -9.96 2.41 25.39
C GLU A 550 -8.79 2.09 24.47
N MET A 551 -9.05 2.06 23.16
CA MET A 551 -8.01 1.83 22.15
C MET A 551 -8.43 2.38 20.79
N HIS A 552 -7.49 2.52 19.86
CA HIS A 552 -7.79 2.85 18.47
C HIS A 552 -8.81 1.88 17.88
N TYR A 553 -9.84 2.42 17.21
CA TYR A 553 -10.81 1.62 16.50
C TYR A 553 -10.32 1.33 15.08
N LEU A 554 -10.20 0.04 14.73
CA LEU A 554 -9.65 -0.39 13.44
C LEU A 554 -10.41 0.20 12.24
N GLY A 555 -11.75 0.34 12.35
CA GLY A 555 -12.54 0.95 11.29
C GLY A 555 -12.13 2.40 10.98
N ASP A 556 -11.90 3.21 12.02
CA ASP A 556 -11.50 4.61 11.86
C ASP A 556 -10.07 4.73 11.29
N LEU A 557 -9.16 3.84 11.71
CA LEU A 557 -7.81 3.78 11.16
C LEU A 557 -7.81 3.48 9.65
N LEU A 558 -8.64 2.53 9.21
CA LEU A 558 -8.81 2.18 7.80
C LEU A 558 -9.40 3.34 6.99
N GLU A 559 -10.47 3.96 7.51
CA GLU A 559 -11.15 5.10 6.88
C GLU A 559 -10.26 6.34 6.78
N GLN A 560 -9.29 6.51 7.68
CA GLN A 560 -8.35 7.64 7.63
C GLN A 560 -7.08 7.31 6.84
N GLY A 561 -6.83 6.04 6.54
CA GLY A 561 -5.55 5.62 5.97
C GLY A 561 -4.39 5.75 6.97
N ALA A 562 -4.67 5.78 8.28
CA ALA A 562 -3.77 6.10 9.37
C ALA A 562 -2.72 5.00 9.64
N PHE A 563 -1.91 4.65 8.63
CA PHE A 563 -0.92 3.57 8.74
C PHE A 563 0.25 3.91 9.66
N ASP A 564 0.46 5.18 9.98
CA ASP A 564 1.50 5.61 10.89
C ASP A 564 1.25 5.10 12.31
N THR A 565 0.01 4.73 12.66
CA THR A 565 -0.30 4.02 13.91
C THR A 565 0.21 2.59 13.95
N VAL A 566 0.78 2.08 12.85
CA VAL A 566 1.46 0.78 12.82
C VAL A 566 2.90 0.95 13.29
N TYR A 567 3.25 0.35 14.42
CA TYR A 567 4.62 0.29 14.96
C TYR A 567 4.74 -0.86 15.96
N HIS A 568 5.96 -1.25 16.35
CA HIS A 568 6.22 -2.50 17.09
C HIS A 568 5.53 -2.64 18.44
N GLU A 569 5.16 -1.53 19.10
CA GLU A 569 4.39 -1.57 20.34
C GLU A 569 2.93 -1.97 20.08
N HIS A 570 2.36 -1.61 18.92
CA HIS A 570 1.00 -1.98 18.52
C HIS A 570 0.99 -3.37 17.88
N VAL A 571 1.02 -4.41 18.72
CA VAL A 571 0.97 -5.81 18.26
C VAL A 571 -0.42 -6.24 17.80
N SER A 572 -1.48 -5.57 18.23
CA SER A 572 -2.88 -5.82 17.85
C SER A 572 -3.62 -4.56 17.42
N TYR A 573 -4.55 -4.70 16.47
CA TYR A 573 -5.42 -3.62 15.97
C TYR A 573 -6.89 -4.08 16.03
N TRP A 574 -7.72 -3.31 16.72
CA TRP A 574 -8.98 -3.84 17.26
C TRP A 574 -10.23 -3.42 16.51
N ALA A 575 -10.90 -4.41 15.93
CA ALA A 575 -12.35 -4.43 15.74
C ALA A 575 -13.02 -5.10 16.96
N LEU A 576 -14.31 -4.83 17.18
CA LEU A 576 -15.14 -5.42 18.22
C LEU A 576 -15.35 -6.93 18.00
N GLY A 577 -15.56 -7.38 16.75
CA GLY A 577 -15.81 -8.79 16.43
C GLY A 577 -14.81 -9.79 17.05
N PRO A 578 -13.50 -9.70 16.76
CA PRO A 578 -12.49 -10.56 17.35
C PRO A 578 -12.41 -10.45 18.89
N MET A 579 -12.67 -9.26 19.43
CA MET A 579 -12.64 -8.97 20.86
C MET A 579 -13.76 -9.70 21.62
N VAL A 580 -14.97 -9.75 21.07
CA VAL A 580 -16.10 -10.51 21.63
C VAL A 580 -15.73 -11.99 21.77
N GLY A 581 -15.11 -12.56 20.73
CA GLY A 581 -14.64 -13.96 20.76
C GLY A 581 -13.60 -14.21 21.87
N LEU A 582 -12.62 -13.31 22.02
CA LEU A 582 -11.58 -13.41 23.03
C LEU A 582 -12.15 -13.43 24.46
N PHE A 583 -13.02 -12.47 24.79
CA PHE A 583 -13.58 -12.38 26.14
C PHE A 583 -14.52 -13.53 26.46
N ARG A 584 -15.35 -13.96 25.50
CA ARG A 584 -16.28 -15.07 25.69
C ARG A 584 -15.55 -16.37 26.04
N GLN A 585 -14.41 -16.63 25.41
CA GLN A 585 -13.58 -17.81 25.72
C GLN A 585 -13.04 -17.79 27.15
N ALA A 586 -12.85 -16.60 27.73
CA ALA A 586 -12.41 -16.44 29.10
C ALA A 586 -13.55 -16.42 30.13
N GLY A 587 -14.82 -16.54 29.72
CA GLY A 587 -15.98 -16.43 30.63
C GLY A 587 -16.35 -14.98 30.98
N LEU A 588 -15.96 -14.04 30.13
CA LEU A 588 -16.31 -12.63 30.19
C LEU A 588 -17.19 -12.27 28.98
N GLU A 589 -18.00 -11.23 29.07
CA GLU A 589 -18.82 -10.73 27.97
C GLU A 589 -18.62 -9.24 27.76
N VAL A 590 -18.54 -8.82 26.50
CA VAL A 590 -18.58 -7.39 26.13
C VAL A 590 -20.02 -6.91 26.28
N VAL A 591 -20.25 -5.98 27.20
CA VAL A 591 -21.60 -5.54 27.57
C VAL A 591 -22.00 -4.21 26.97
N ASP A 592 -21.05 -3.33 26.66
CA ASP A 592 -21.34 -2.03 26.05
C ASP A 592 -20.13 -1.53 25.27
N VAL A 593 -20.37 -0.65 24.31
CA VAL A 593 -19.34 -0.11 23.42
C VAL A 593 -19.69 1.29 22.96
N GLU A 594 -18.67 2.16 22.88
CA GLU A 594 -18.80 3.54 22.44
C GLU A 594 -17.65 3.90 21.50
N ARG A 595 -17.96 4.61 20.41
CA ARG A 595 -16.97 5.22 19.51
C ARG A 595 -16.87 6.70 19.81
N PHE A 596 -15.65 7.24 19.86
CA PHE A 596 -15.40 8.65 20.16
C PHE A 596 -14.12 9.16 19.45
N PRO A 597 -14.00 10.47 19.17
CA PRO A 597 -13.08 10.96 18.13
C PRO A 597 -11.62 11.21 18.57
N ILE A 598 -11.25 10.95 19.83
CA ILE A 598 -9.85 11.19 20.26
C ILE A 598 -8.89 10.25 19.51
N HIS A 599 -7.61 10.60 19.41
CA HIS A 599 -6.55 9.73 18.87
C HIS A 599 -6.97 8.98 17.59
N HIS A 600 -7.46 9.70 16.57
CA HIS A 600 -7.81 9.10 15.27
C HIS A 600 -9.09 8.23 15.30
N GLY A 601 -9.92 8.34 16.34
CA GLY A 601 -11.09 7.50 16.52
C GLY A 601 -10.79 6.29 17.40
N GLN A 602 -11.47 6.22 18.54
CA GLN A 602 -11.28 5.20 19.55
C GLN A 602 -12.56 4.43 19.84
N LEU A 603 -12.33 3.21 20.32
CA LEU A 603 -13.32 2.33 20.86
C LEU A 603 -13.18 2.28 22.38
N ARG A 604 -14.25 2.59 23.11
CA ARG A 604 -14.38 2.31 24.54
C ARG A 604 -15.23 1.07 24.69
N VAL A 605 -14.72 0.08 25.41
CA VAL A 605 -15.37 -1.22 25.57
C VAL A 605 -15.55 -1.52 27.05
N PHE A 606 -16.76 -1.92 27.43
CA PHE A 606 -17.12 -2.36 28.77
C PHE A 606 -17.28 -3.87 28.77
N VAL A 607 -16.63 -4.55 29.71
CA VAL A 607 -16.61 -6.01 29.82
C VAL A 607 -16.93 -6.42 31.25
N GLN A 608 -17.76 -7.45 31.42
CA GLN A 608 -18.16 -7.98 32.71
C GLN A 608 -18.04 -9.50 32.74
N HIS A 609 -18.13 -10.11 33.93
CA HIS A 609 -18.28 -11.56 34.05
C HIS A 609 -19.56 -12.02 33.38
N ALA A 610 -19.51 -13.12 32.62
CA ALA A 610 -20.67 -13.62 31.88
C ALA A 610 -21.89 -13.90 32.78
N ALA A 611 -21.66 -14.26 34.04
CA ALA A 611 -22.72 -14.52 35.03
C ALA A 611 -23.53 -13.27 35.44
N THR A 612 -22.95 -12.07 35.30
CA THR A 612 -23.55 -10.80 35.70
C THR A 612 -23.75 -9.84 34.53
N ALA A 613 -23.38 -10.25 33.32
CA ALA A 613 -23.38 -9.43 32.11
C ALA A 613 -24.79 -9.09 31.63
N SER A 614 -24.99 -7.82 31.26
CA SER A 614 -26.19 -7.34 30.55
C SER A 614 -25.78 -6.62 29.26
N ILE A 615 -25.83 -7.35 28.15
CA ILE A 615 -25.36 -6.87 26.84
C ILE A 615 -26.32 -5.81 26.29
N GLN A 616 -25.78 -4.63 25.99
CA GLN A 616 -26.48 -3.50 25.42
C GLN A 616 -26.55 -3.59 23.89
N SER A 617 -27.58 -2.96 23.30
CA SER A 617 -27.77 -2.94 21.83
C SER A 617 -26.65 -2.23 21.03
N SER A 618 -25.80 -1.46 21.71
CA SER A 618 -24.61 -0.83 21.13
C SER A 618 -23.64 -1.87 20.55
N VAL A 619 -23.50 -3.03 21.21
CA VAL A 619 -22.62 -4.13 20.79
C VAL A 619 -23.06 -4.68 19.44
N ASP A 620 -24.34 -5.09 19.34
CA ASP A 620 -24.89 -5.63 18.09
C ASP A 620 -24.86 -4.61 16.95
N ARG A 621 -25.16 -3.34 17.27
CA ARG A 621 -25.13 -2.25 16.29
C ARG A 621 -23.73 -2.08 15.70
N LEU A 622 -22.70 -2.06 16.53
CA LEU A 622 -21.33 -1.91 16.04
C LEU A 622 -20.88 -3.14 15.25
N LEU A 623 -21.19 -4.36 15.72
CA LEU A 623 -20.86 -5.59 14.97
C LEU A 623 -21.51 -5.61 13.57
N GLN A 624 -22.73 -5.08 13.42
CA GLN A 624 -23.37 -4.92 12.12
C GLN A 624 -22.65 -3.88 11.25
N GLN A 625 -22.23 -2.75 11.83
CA GLN A 625 -21.43 -1.74 11.13
C GLN A 625 -20.10 -2.30 10.64
N GLU A 626 -19.40 -3.10 11.45
CA GLU A 626 -18.14 -3.75 11.08
C GLU A 626 -18.30 -4.69 9.89
N ARG A 627 -19.34 -5.53 9.88
CA ARG A 627 -19.67 -6.41 8.76
C ARG A 627 -20.00 -5.63 7.49
N ALA A 628 -20.77 -4.55 7.62
CA ALA A 628 -21.10 -3.68 6.49
C ALA A 628 -19.85 -3.02 5.90
N ALA A 629 -18.93 -2.58 6.76
CA ALA A 629 -17.63 -2.04 6.36
C ALA A 629 -16.63 -3.11 5.87
N GLY A 630 -16.97 -4.40 6.01
CA GLY A 630 -16.14 -5.52 5.59
C GLY A 630 -14.90 -5.76 6.46
N LEU A 631 -14.90 -5.32 7.73
CA LEU A 631 -13.78 -5.55 8.66
C LEU A 631 -13.54 -7.03 8.96
N ASP A 632 -14.49 -7.89 8.63
CA ASP A 632 -14.41 -9.35 8.70
C ASP A 632 -13.81 -10.01 7.45
N ARG A 633 -13.36 -9.22 6.45
CA ARG A 633 -12.85 -9.72 5.17
C ARG A 633 -11.52 -9.08 4.79
N ILE A 634 -10.60 -9.89 4.24
CA ILE A 634 -9.26 -9.46 3.82
C ILE A 634 -9.27 -8.30 2.81
N ASP A 635 -10.32 -8.17 1.99
CA ASP A 635 -10.37 -7.19 0.91
C ASP A 635 -10.38 -5.73 1.41
N ALA A 636 -11.00 -5.44 2.57
CA ALA A 636 -10.95 -4.11 3.18
C ALA A 636 -9.50 -3.70 3.53
N TYR A 637 -8.70 -4.67 4.00
CA TYR A 637 -7.30 -4.45 4.39
C TYR A 637 -6.36 -4.33 3.18
N ARG A 638 -6.68 -5.02 2.08
CA ARG A 638 -5.98 -4.83 0.80
C ARG A 638 -6.23 -3.44 0.23
N GLN A 639 -7.47 -2.96 0.28
CA GLN A 639 -7.81 -1.58 -0.13
C GLN A 639 -7.09 -0.54 0.75
N PHE A 640 -7.01 -0.81 2.06
CA PHE A 640 -6.22 0.01 2.96
C PHE A 640 -4.74 0.05 2.55
N ALA A 641 -4.12 -1.10 2.25
CA ALA A 641 -2.73 -1.13 1.78
C ALA A 641 -2.52 -0.32 0.48
N ASP A 642 -3.45 -0.40 -0.47
CA ASP A 642 -3.41 0.41 -1.69
C ASP A 642 -3.49 1.92 -1.37
N ARG A 643 -4.34 2.30 -0.42
CA ARG A 643 -4.45 3.69 0.06
C ARG A 643 -3.18 4.17 0.75
N VAL A 644 -2.53 3.32 1.56
CA VAL A 644 -1.24 3.64 2.19
C VAL A 644 -0.19 4.00 1.14
N MET A 645 -0.10 3.21 0.07
CA MET A 645 0.82 3.49 -1.02
C MET A 645 0.47 4.78 -1.78
N HIS A 646 -0.82 5.09 -1.93
CA HIS A 646 -1.26 6.36 -2.49
C HIS A 646 -0.86 7.56 -1.61
N LEU A 647 -1.14 7.50 -0.31
CA LEU A 647 -0.78 8.56 0.65
C LEU A 647 0.73 8.77 0.72
N LYS A 648 1.52 7.68 0.69
CA LYS A 648 2.98 7.75 0.60
C LYS A 648 3.44 8.59 -0.59
N ARG A 649 2.94 8.27 -1.80
CA ARG A 649 3.30 8.99 -3.03
C ARG A 649 2.86 10.45 -2.98
N ALA A 650 1.62 10.72 -2.60
CA ALA A 650 1.08 12.08 -2.53
C ALA A 650 1.89 12.97 -1.57
N LEU A 651 2.32 12.42 -0.43
CA LEU A 651 3.11 13.17 0.55
C LEU A 651 4.55 13.38 0.08
N GLN A 652 5.17 12.38 -0.55
CA GLN A 652 6.50 12.53 -1.16
C GLN A 652 6.50 13.57 -2.27
N GLU A 653 5.55 13.51 -3.20
CA GLU A 653 5.37 14.48 -4.29
C GLU A 653 5.19 15.91 -3.75
N GLN A 654 4.39 16.07 -2.70
CA GLN A 654 4.17 17.37 -2.07
C GLN A 654 5.45 17.93 -1.44
N LEU A 655 6.23 17.11 -0.72
CA LEU A 655 7.49 17.53 -0.10
C LEU A 655 8.57 17.84 -1.15
N GLU A 656 8.66 17.03 -2.20
CA GLU A 656 9.58 17.25 -3.32
C GLU A 656 9.26 18.54 -4.09
N ARG A 657 7.97 18.81 -4.35
CA ARG A 657 7.53 20.06 -4.97
C ARG A 657 7.94 21.27 -4.14
N LEU A 658 7.68 21.24 -2.83
CA LEU A 658 8.08 22.32 -1.92
C LEU A 658 9.59 22.53 -1.91
N ARG A 659 10.37 21.44 -1.87
CA ARG A 659 11.84 21.51 -1.96
C ARG A 659 12.31 22.12 -3.28
N ALA A 660 11.70 21.75 -4.42
CA ALA A 660 12.02 22.30 -5.73
C ALA A 660 11.70 23.80 -5.83
N GLU A 661 10.68 24.26 -5.10
CA GLU A 661 10.35 25.68 -4.92
C GLU A 661 11.27 26.42 -3.93
N GLY A 662 12.28 25.74 -3.39
CA GLY A 662 13.21 26.30 -2.40
C GLY A 662 12.58 26.55 -1.03
N LYS A 663 11.46 25.89 -0.72
CA LYS A 663 10.73 26.03 0.55
C LYS A 663 11.37 25.20 1.65
N ARG A 664 11.47 25.79 2.85
CA ARG A 664 11.95 25.10 4.05
C ARG A 664 10.80 24.33 4.71
N VAL A 665 11.03 23.06 4.99
CA VAL A 665 10.05 22.18 5.64
C VAL A 665 10.66 21.60 6.91
N VAL A 666 9.92 21.66 8.01
CA VAL A 666 10.27 21.07 9.30
C VAL A 666 9.11 20.22 9.82
N GLY A 667 9.32 19.44 10.88
CA GLY A 667 8.27 18.65 11.51
C GLY A 667 7.73 19.28 12.80
N TYR A 668 6.51 18.93 13.19
CA TYR A 668 5.97 19.23 14.52
C TYR A 668 5.32 18.01 15.16
N GLY A 669 5.70 17.79 16.43
CA GLY A 669 5.43 16.60 17.20
C GLY A 669 6.39 15.48 16.81
N ALA A 670 6.98 14.81 17.79
CA ALA A 670 7.81 13.63 17.63
C ALA A 670 7.09 12.40 18.26
N PRO A 671 5.85 12.05 17.87
CA PRO A 671 5.18 10.86 18.40
C PRO A 671 5.77 9.58 17.80
N ALA A 672 5.54 8.43 18.45
CA ALA A 672 5.95 7.12 17.94
C ALA A 672 5.49 6.90 16.48
N LYS A 673 4.20 7.14 16.21
CA LYS A 673 3.63 7.06 14.86
C LYS A 673 4.34 7.93 13.82
N GLY A 674 4.82 9.11 14.23
CA GLY A 674 5.56 10.01 13.36
C GLY A 674 6.83 9.35 12.84
N ASN A 675 7.49 8.53 13.66
CA ASN A 675 8.70 7.82 13.25
C ASN A 675 8.42 6.70 12.24
N THR A 676 7.27 6.03 12.32
CA THR A 676 6.80 5.12 11.25
C THR A 676 6.62 5.88 9.95
N LEU A 677 5.89 7.01 9.98
CA LEU A 677 5.63 7.84 8.80
C LEU A 677 6.95 8.31 8.15
N LEU A 678 7.84 8.90 8.94
CA LEU A 678 9.13 9.42 8.47
C LEU A 678 9.99 8.32 7.82
N THR A 679 10.11 7.18 8.49
CA THR A 679 10.91 6.04 8.00
C THR A 679 10.33 5.48 6.71
N PHE A 680 9.00 5.28 6.67
CA PHE A 680 8.32 4.71 5.50
C PHE A 680 8.40 5.62 4.26
N LEU A 681 8.44 6.94 4.46
CA LEU A 681 8.63 7.94 3.40
C LEU A 681 10.10 8.12 2.99
N GLY A 682 11.05 7.58 3.77
CA GLY A 682 12.48 7.80 3.55
C GLY A 682 12.94 9.22 3.85
N LEU A 683 12.31 9.90 4.81
CA LEU A 683 12.66 11.28 5.18
C LEU A 683 13.78 11.30 6.20
N GLY A 684 14.80 12.13 5.98
CA GLY A 684 15.89 12.38 6.90
C GLY A 684 16.16 13.89 7.09
N PRO A 685 17.29 14.25 7.72
CA PRO A 685 17.64 15.64 8.02
C PRO A 685 17.77 16.54 6.79
N GLU A 686 17.99 15.96 5.61
CA GLU A 686 18.05 16.71 4.35
C GLU A 686 16.67 17.16 3.83
N GLN A 687 15.60 16.46 4.25
CA GLN A 687 14.22 16.75 3.84
C GLN A 687 13.43 17.45 4.95
N LEU A 688 13.68 17.12 6.21
CA LEU A 688 13.15 17.78 7.39
C LEU A 688 14.30 18.18 8.31
N GLU A 689 14.57 19.49 8.40
CA GLU A 689 15.74 20.01 9.12
C GLU A 689 15.71 19.67 10.61
N TYR A 690 14.53 19.72 11.23
CA TYR A 690 14.29 19.35 12.62
C TYR A 690 12.81 19.02 12.85
N ILE A 691 12.50 18.47 14.03
CA ILE A 691 11.14 18.29 14.54
C ILE A 691 10.97 19.06 15.84
N ALA A 692 10.04 20.01 15.85
CA ALA A 692 9.66 20.73 17.07
C ALA A 692 8.76 19.86 17.95
N ASP A 693 9.09 19.67 19.23
CA ASP A 693 8.26 18.89 20.18
C ASP A 693 8.27 19.52 21.58
N LYS A 694 7.10 19.53 22.24
CA LYS A 694 6.92 20.11 23.57
C LYS A 694 7.62 19.32 24.68
N SER A 695 7.83 18.01 24.51
CA SER A 695 8.36 17.13 25.54
C SER A 695 9.83 17.43 25.82
N PRO A 696 10.18 17.89 27.03
CA PRO A 696 11.58 18.13 27.41
C PRO A 696 12.43 16.84 27.37
N LEU A 697 11.79 15.67 27.54
CA LEU A 697 12.47 14.38 27.50
C LEU A 697 13.01 14.02 26.10
N LYS A 698 12.41 14.58 25.05
CA LYS A 698 12.78 14.33 23.65
C LYS A 698 13.69 15.41 23.07
N GLN A 699 13.64 16.63 23.60
CA GLN A 699 14.46 17.75 23.12
C GLN A 699 15.96 17.43 23.28
N GLY A 700 16.76 17.75 22.25
CA GLY A 700 18.18 17.41 22.19
C GLY A 700 18.49 15.97 21.78
N ARG A 701 17.46 15.17 21.48
CA ARG A 701 17.58 13.80 20.93
C ARG A 701 17.27 13.78 19.43
N TYR A 702 17.43 12.61 18.83
CA TYR A 702 17.19 12.37 17.41
C TYR A 702 16.16 11.26 17.20
N THR A 703 15.34 11.39 16.16
CA THR A 703 14.32 10.37 15.83
C THR A 703 14.96 9.02 15.51
N PRO A 704 14.35 7.90 15.95
CA PRO A 704 14.79 6.56 15.58
C PRO A 704 14.68 6.34 14.07
N GLY A 705 15.65 5.64 13.49
CA GLY A 705 15.72 5.35 12.06
C GLY A 705 16.16 6.52 11.18
N THR A 706 15.46 7.67 11.29
CA THR A 706 15.62 8.83 10.40
C THR A 706 16.58 9.89 10.92
N ARG A 707 16.88 9.89 12.23
CA ARG A 707 17.94 10.70 12.86
C ARG A 707 17.75 12.21 12.70
N ILE A 708 16.50 12.66 12.66
CA ILE A 708 16.13 14.07 12.61
C ILE A 708 16.20 14.66 14.03
N PRO A 709 16.85 15.81 14.25
CA PRO A 709 16.97 16.39 15.59
C PRO A 709 15.62 16.89 16.10
N VAL A 710 15.36 16.66 17.38
CA VAL A 710 14.16 17.13 18.09
C VAL A 710 14.50 18.37 18.92
N VAL A 711 13.73 19.43 18.73
CA VAL A 711 14.01 20.78 19.27
C VAL A 711 12.79 21.39 19.97
N PRO A 712 12.97 22.45 20.80
CA PRO A 712 11.85 23.15 21.41
C PRO A 712 10.98 23.89 20.37
N PRO A 713 9.65 24.03 20.58
CA PRO A 713 8.75 24.72 19.65
C PRO A 713 9.09 26.19 19.38
N ALA A 714 9.78 26.86 20.31
CA ALA A 714 10.20 28.25 20.16
C ALA A 714 11.02 28.50 18.88
N ARG A 715 11.78 27.49 18.43
CA ARG A 715 12.59 27.57 17.21
C ARG A 715 11.76 27.83 15.94
N LEU A 716 10.50 27.40 15.89
CA LEU A 716 9.61 27.72 14.76
C LEU A 716 9.42 29.23 14.59
N LEU A 717 9.26 29.95 15.69
CA LEU A 717 9.04 31.39 15.66
C LEU A 717 10.32 32.16 15.33
N GLU A 718 11.46 31.66 15.80
CA GLU A 718 12.79 32.22 15.55
C GLU A 718 13.20 32.07 14.07
N GLU A 719 13.01 30.89 13.50
CA GLU A 719 13.52 30.56 12.16
C GLU A 719 12.50 30.72 11.03
N GLN A 720 11.20 30.78 11.33
CA GLN A 720 10.10 30.96 10.37
C GLN A 720 10.23 30.06 9.11
N PRO A 721 10.27 28.71 9.25
CA PRO A 721 10.24 27.83 8.09
C PRO A 721 8.94 28.01 7.30
N ASP A 722 8.95 27.78 5.98
CA ASP A 722 7.75 27.98 5.15
C ASP A 722 6.62 27.00 5.51
N TYR A 723 6.97 25.74 5.82
CA TYR A 723 6.01 24.68 6.10
C TYR A 723 6.39 23.81 7.31
N VAL A 724 5.36 23.36 8.03
CA VAL A 724 5.44 22.41 9.14
C VAL A 724 4.65 21.14 8.81
N LEU A 725 5.32 19.99 8.68
CA LEU A 725 4.68 18.69 8.61
C LEU A 725 4.20 18.27 10.01
N VAL A 726 2.89 18.16 10.19
CA VAL A 726 2.28 17.82 11.48
C VAL A 726 2.27 16.30 11.66
N LEU A 727 3.24 15.77 12.41
CA LEU A 727 3.36 14.34 12.70
C LEU A 727 2.42 13.92 13.85
N ALA A 728 2.11 14.84 14.76
CA ALA A 728 1.11 14.66 15.81
C ALA A 728 -0.30 15.11 15.36
N TRP A 729 -0.72 14.64 14.19
CA TRP A 729 -1.92 15.13 13.49
C TRP A 729 -3.26 14.85 14.18
N ASN A 730 -3.33 13.91 15.14
CA ASN A 730 -4.50 13.78 16.03
C ASN A 730 -4.73 15.02 16.90
N PHE A 731 -3.72 15.87 17.08
CA PHE A 731 -3.79 17.12 17.82
C PHE A 731 -3.61 18.32 16.88
N ALA A 732 -3.87 18.17 15.58
CA ALA A 732 -3.59 19.20 14.58
C ALA A 732 -4.23 20.56 14.94
N ASP A 733 -5.48 20.59 15.39
CA ASP A 733 -6.16 21.83 15.75
C ASP A 733 -5.54 22.48 17.00
N GLU A 734 -5.22 21.69 18.03
CA GLU A 734 -4.52 22.15 19.23
C GLU A 734 -3.13 22.72 18.86
N ILE A 735 -2.38 22.01 18.02
CA ILE A 735 -1.06 22.41 17.54
C ILE A 735 -1.15 23.72 16.74
N MET A 736 -2.09 23.83 15.80
CA MET A 736 -2.27 25.04 14.99
C MET A 736 -2.71 26.23 15.85
N ALA A 737 -3.50 26.00 16.92
CA ALA A 737 -3.85 27.04 17.88
C ALA A 737 -2.64 27.50 18.70
N GLN A 738 -1.82 26.56 19.18
CA GLN A 738 -0.58 26.86 19.92
C GLN A 738 0.44 27.60 19.06
N GLN A 739 0.47 27.30 17.76
CA GLN A 739 1.38 27.91 16.78
C GLN A 739 0.71 29.03 15.96
N ALA A 740 -0.31 29.70 16.53
CA ALA A 740 -1.05 30.76 15.86
C ALA A 740 -0.16 31.92 15.39
N GLU A 741 0.87 32.27 16.15
CA GLU A 741 1.80 33.36 15.78
C GLU A 741 2.68 33.00 14.57
N TYR A 742 3.17 31.76 14.51
CA TYR A 742 3.89 31.24 13.35
C TYR A 742 3.01 31.30 12.10
N ARG A 743 1.73 30.89 12.23
CA ARG A 743 0.74 30.97 11.14
C ARG A 743 0.47 32.42 10.72
N ARG A 744 0.32 33.34 11.68
CA ARG A 744 0.08 34.77 11.41
C ARG A 744 1.22 35.40 10.59
N ARG A 745 2.45 34.92 10.79
CA ARG A 745 3.66 35.36 10.08
C ARG A 745 3.86 34.70 8.72
N GLY A 746 2.91 33.87 8.27
CA GLY A 746 2.91 33.28 6.93
C GLY A 746 3.28 31.80 6.87
N GLY A 747 3.62 31.19 8.02
CA GLY A 747 3.87 29.76 8.13
C GLY A 747 2.64 28.90 7.83
N ARG A 748 2.85 27.73 7.24
CA ARG A 748 1.77 26.81 6.81
C ARG A 748 1.97 25.41 7.36
N PHE A 749 0.89 24.64 7.45
CA PHE A 749 0.91 23.28 7.98
C PHE A 749 0.61 22.25 6.90
N ILE A 750 1.33 21.15 6.88
CA ILE A 750 1.07 19.98 6.05
C ILE A 750 0.46 18.90 6.95
N LEU A 751 -0.76 18.50 6.65
CA LEU A 751 -1.45 17.39 7.30
C LEU A 751 -1.28 16.13 6.45
N PRO A 752 -0.72 15.03 6.99
CA PRO A 752 -0.48 13.81 6.22
C PRO A 752 -1.73 12.93 6.01
N PHE A 753 -2.78 13.10 6.82
CA PHE A 753 -4.00 12.30 6.81
C PHE A 753 -5.27 13.16 6.99
N PRO A 754 -6.46 12.66 6.60
CA PRO A 754 -6.73 11.43 5.83
C PRO A 754 -6.36 11.55 4.34
N ASP A 755 -6.10 12.78 3.90
CA ASP A 755 -5.50 13.14 2.61
C ASP A 755 -4.43 14.20 2.88
N VAL A 756 -3.43 14.28 2.01
CA VAL A 756 -2.37 15.28 2.12
C VAL A 756 -2.95 16.67 1.87
N LYS A 757 -2.95 17.53 2.89
CA LYS A 757 -3.51 18.89 2.82
C LYS A 757 -2.53 19.92 3.35
N VAL A 758 -2.49 21.08 2.69
CA VAL A 758 -1.82 22.27 3.20
C VAL A 758 -2.86 23.19 3.81
N ARG A 759 -2.63 23.66 5.03
CA ARG A 759 -3.48 24.61 5.75
C ARG A 759 -2.72 25.86 6.20
#